data_AF-A0A7D8Z295-F1
#
_entry.id   AF-A0A7D8Z295-F1
#
_cell.length_a   1.000
_cell.length_b   1.000
_cell.length_c   1.000
_cell.angle_alpha   90.00
_cell.angle_beta   90.00
_cell.angle_gamma   90.00
#
_symmetry.space_group_name_H-M   'P 1'
#
loop_
_entity.id
_entity.type
_entity.pdbx_description
1 polymer ?
#
loop_
_entity_poly.entity_id
_entity_poly.type
_entity_poly.pdbx_seq_one_letter_code
_entity_poly.pdbx_strand_id
1 'polypeptide(L)'
;MISSFSSLKDDTPARSSSPSPFHPIAGKKEDKSRSHSPTDSSGPTTPTGSEPHEPRFHQTVDTIKRSHLDAARATLKEGALRDELEEEIERDCEVLRSFLNAAHIIDEISPRSQDSIIGTGERLACKIVAAALRDRGVDSELVVLDNIVDAAMTAATDAAITATGDQGVAQLGQSFYDELAVRLGERLKECGPRIPVITGYFGAVPGSLLAQIGRGYTDLCAALCAVGVAASELQVWKEVDGIFTADPRKVPSARLVPSITPDEAAELTYYGSEVIHPFTMEQVIRAKIPIRIKNVDNPGGPGTIILPDQDFPLPNGLQDRMPTAVTIKDQIIVLNIHSNRKTISHGFLARIFGTLDRAGVVVDLISTSEVHVSMAMQHFLNPRRLERLIRDLEKIGDITVSYDMAILSLVGRNMRNAIGSAGLMFASLAKAEVNIEMISQGASEINISCVIENKDAIKALNIIHDSCLAIPAAPEANGNANGGSNGYVHTKALTVDTVNPAVLNVEADLLATKLAEGEKLPFGEITYANIGNPQEKVLKQKPLTYWRQVASLVEYPDLLKHPLVNELFPADAIAKATQLHDEFGSIGAYTGSKGSLPIRQRVAQFIEARDGFPADPEHIYLTGGATPGVWMILGLALRPGDGALIPRPQYPVYTACLAHLHAVPVSYSLNETEGWALDLTSLKKAIARGRNDLSIKTLKALVVINPGNPTGSCLSEENMREIVQIAYDESLLLLADEVYQTNVYEPERKPFVSFKQVLRSMPEPIASSVELVSFHSISKGVSGECGRRGGYIETVNLDPGVEELLLKMASISLCAPVSGQIGVDLLVSPPKPGSPSYELFKEESRVIHEGMRDRSTFMCKQFNALEGVSCQPAEGAMYLFPQLTLPPRAIEAAKKAGKEADVFYALALLDATGICTVAGSGFGQEDGTYHLRVTTLAPGVEDMMARITQFHEQFLSQYA
;
A
#
# COMPACT_ATOMS: atom_id res chain seq x y z
N MET A 1 60.17 -24.84 -0.39
CA MET A 1 61.04 -25.12 -1.56
C MET A 1 60.19 -24.82 -2.79
N ILE A 2 60.50 -23.77 -3.56
CA ILE A 2 61.44 -23.82 -4.71
C ILE A 2 60.85 -24.74 -5.79
N SER A 3 60.04 -24.20 -6.72
CA SER A 3 60.42 -23.79 -8.10
C SER A 3 60.17 -24.95 -9.11
N SER A 4 60.12 -24.84 -10.45
CA SER A 4 60.12 -23.72 -11.42
C SER A 4 59.89 -24.25 -12.86
N PHE A 5 59.08 -23.53 -13.66
CA PHE A 5 59.24 -23.19 -15.09
C PHE A 5 59.52 -24.22 -16.23
N SER A 6 58.83 -23.96 -17.37
CA SER A 6 59.27 -24.10 -18.78
C SER A 6 59.40 -25.51 -19.39
N SER A 7 59.21 -25.75 -20.71
CA SER A 7 58.60 -25.00 -21.83
C SER A 7 58.50 -25.89 -23.10
N LEU A 8 57.90 -25.35 -24.19
CA LEU A 8 57.83 -25.81 -25.62
C LEU A 8 56.39 -26.22 -26.03
N LYS A 9 55.67 -25.40 -26.83
CA LYS A 9 55.70 -25.25 -28.32
C LYS A 9 55.04 -26.43 -29.05
N ASP A 10 54.38 -26.29 -30.20
CA ASP A 10 53.75 -25.20 -30.98
C ASP A 10 53.07 -25.96 -32.15
N ASP A 11 51.82 -25.68 -32.54
CA ASP A 11 51.31 -25.87 -33.92
C ASP A 11 49.78 -25.66 -34.05
N THR A 12 49.35 -24.59 -34.73
CA THR A 12 48.30 -24.58 -35.77
C THR A 12 48.14 -23.15 -36.37
N PRO A 13 47.68 -22.99 -37.62
CA PRO A 13 48.18 -21.91 -38.49
C PRO A 13 47.34 -20.61 -38.55
N ALA A 14 47.99 -19.57 -39.06
CA ALA A 14 47.48 -18.20 -39.17
C ALA A 14 46.53 -17.95 -40.36
N ARG A 15 45.75 -16.87 -40.23
CA ARG A 15 44.83 -16.31 -41.25
C ARG A 15 45.55 -15.38 -42.25
N SER A 16 45.06 -15.34 -43.49
CA SER A 16 45.26 -14.28 -44.51
C SER A 16 44.08 -14.37 -45.51
N SER A 17 43.60 -13.34 -46.23
CA SER A 17 43.84 -11.88 -46.18
C SER A 17 42.85 -11.11 -47.08
N SER A 18 42.27 -9.99 -46.60
CA SER A 18 41.82 -8.80 -47.39
C SER A 18 40.69 -8.96 -48.45
N PRO A 19 40.17 -7.87 -49.07
CA PRO A 19 39.92 -6.50 -48.59
C PRO A 19 38.46 -5.99 -48.84
N SER A 20 38.14 -4.80 -48.32
CA SER A 20 36.90 -4.05 -48.60
C SER A 20 36.93 -3.29 -49.93
N PRO A 21 35.78 -3.18 -50.63
CA PRO A 21 35.46 -2.00 -51.43
C PRO A 21 34.05 -1.44 -51.15
N PHE A 22 33.89 -0.11 -51.13
CA PHE A 22 33.16 0.66 -52.16
C PHE A 22 32.94 2.14 -51.77
N HIS A 23 33.39 3.06 -52.64
CA HIS A 23 33.00 4.47 -52.65
C HIS A 23 31.67 4.67 -53.41
N PRO A 24 30.93 5.77 -53.16
CA PRO A 24 29.73 6.12 -53.92
C PRO A 24 30.07 6.88 -55.22
N ILE A 25 29.36 6.59 -56.31
CA ILE A 25 29.37 7.37 -57.57
C ILE A 25 27.94 7.66 -58.01
N ALA A 26 27.71 8.86 -58.55
CA ALA A 26 26.39 9.46 -58.80
C ALA A 26 25.95 9.45 -60.28
N GLY A 27 24.65 9.68 -60.50
CA GLY A 27 24.01 10.05 -61.78
C GLY A 27 22.49 10.12 -61.59
N LYS A 28 21.84 11.31 -61.65
CA LYS A 28 21.23 11.93 -62.86
C LYS A 28 20.20 11.01 -63.53
N LYS A 29 18.98 11.41 -63.91
CA LYS A 29 18.25 12.69 -64.07
C LYS A 29 16.74 12.27 -64.18
N GLU A 30 15.67 13.07 -64.22
CA GLU A 30 15.42 14.44 -64.72
C GLU A 30 14.01 14.93 -64.27
N ASP A 31 13.75 16.25 -64.27
CA ASP A 31 12.49 16.99 -64.61
C ASP A 31 11.08 16.45 -64.24
N LYS A 32 10.03 17.23 -63.92
CA LYS A 32 9.67 18.69 -63.83
C LYS A 32 8.28 18.72 -63.11
N SER A 33 7.67 19.80 -62.60
CA SER A 33 7.94 21.23 -62.29
C SER A 33 6.76 21.71 -61.38
N ARG A 34 6.74 22.87 -60.68
CA ARG A 34 6.66 24.26 -61.17
C ARG A 34 6.77 25.25 -59.97
N SER A 35 7.62 26.28 -60.10
CA SER A 35 7.43 27.73 -59.77
C SER A 35 6.69 28.18 -58.48
N HIS A 36 7.13 29.20 -57.71
CA HIS A 36 7.79 30.47 -58.11
C HIS A 36 8.66 31.16 -57.02
N SER A 37 9.79 31.75 -57.46
CA SER A 37 10.49 33.00 -56.96
C SER A 37 11.03 33.08 -55.50
N PRO A 38 12.07 33.89 -55.20
CA PRO A 38 12.63 35.02 -55.98
C PRO A 38 14.16 35.00 -56.27
N THR A 39 14.62 36.10 -56.88
CA THR A 39 15.97 36.54 -57.29
C THR A 39 16.92 36.81 -56.09
N ASP A 40 18.25 37.00 -56.23
CA ASP A 40 19.09 37.22 -57.42
C ASP A 40 20.52 36.66 -57.22
N SER A 41 21.34 36.62 -58.27
CA SER A 41 22.70 36.03 -58.26
C SER A 41 23.78 36.93 -58.85
N SER A 42 24.97 36.95 -58.24
CA SER A 42 26.21 37.27 -58.96
C SER A 42 27.43 36.57 -58.35
N GLY A 43 28.24 35.98 -59.23
CA GLY A 43 29.44 35.20 -58.91
C GLY A 43 30.74 36.02 -58.82
N PRO A 44 31.91 35.35 -58.96
CA PRO A 44 32.98 35.55 -57.99
C PRO A 44 34.15 36.43 -58.46
N THR A 45 34.76 37.12 -57.49
CA THR A 45 36.12 37.67 -57.56
C THR A 45 36.86 37.37 -56.26
N THR A 46 38.06 36.80 -56.37
CA THR A 46 39.10 36.85 -55.31
C THR A 46 39.36 38.32 -54.93
N PRO A 47 39.71 38.68 -53.66
CA PRO A 47 40.99 38.24 -53.07
C PRO A 47 41.09 38.26 -51.52
N THR A 48 42.34 38.23 -51.03
CA THR A 48 42.86 38.72 -49.74
C THR A 48 42.52 37.92 -48.46
N GLY A 49 43.53 37.82 -47.59
CA GLY A 49 43.51 36.95 -46.41
C GLY A 49 42.58 37.46 -45.30
N SER A 50 41.79 36.54 -44.75
CA SER A 50 41.11 36.74 -43.47
C SER A 50 42.09 36.58 -42.31
N GLU A 51 42.05 37.50 -41.37
CA GLU A 51 42.72 37.39 -40.06
C GLU A 51 42.29 36.09 -39.32
N PRO A 52 43.07 35.62 -38.32
CA PRO A 52 42.66 34.46 -37.53
C PRO A 52 41.33 34.75 -36.85
N HIS A 53 40.29 34.00 -37.20
CA HIS A 53 38.97 34.21 -36.63
C HIS A 53 39.01 33.80 -35.16
N GLU A 54 38.99 34.77 -34.26
CA GLU A 54 39.22 34.54 -32.83
C GLU A 54 38.18 33.54 -32.26
N PRO A 55 38.59 32.54 -31.46
CA PRO A 55 37.68 31.50 -30.99
C PRO A 55 36.53 32.08 -30.15
N ARG A 56 35.30 31.64 -30.41
CA ARG A 56 34.07 32.18 -29.80
C ARG A 56 34.09 32.22 -28.26
N PHE A 57 34.85 31.34 -27.60
CA PHE A 57 34.95 31.33 -26.14
C PHE A 57 35.63 32.57 -25.56
N HIS A 58 36.47 33.31 -26.31
CA HIS A 58 37.05 34.56 -25.83
C HIS A 58 35.96 35.58 -25.48
N GLN A 59 34.96 35.73 -26.36
CA GLN A 59 33.79 36.59 -26.14
C GLN A 59 32.95 36.15 -24.93
N THR A 60 32.84 34.83 -24.70
CA THR A 60 32.18 34.28 -23.51
C THR A 60 32.95 34.64 -22.24
N VAL A 61 34.27 34.50 -22.22
CA VAL A 61 35.12 34.86 -21.07
C VAL A 61 35.06 36.37 -20.79
N ASP A 62 35.10 37.24 -21.81
CA ASP A 62 34.95 38.69 -21.59
C ASP A 62 33.56 39.07 -21.08
N THR A 63 32.51 38.35 -21.49
CA THR A 63 31.16 38.53 -20.95
C THR A 63 31.10 38.15 -19.47
N ILE A 64 31.70 37.01 -19.09
CA ILE A 64 31.84 36.57 -17.70
C ILE A 64 32.64 37.59 -16.88
N LYS A 65 33.83 38.00 -17.36
CA LYS A 65 34.70 38.98 -16.71
C LYS A 65 33.96 40.28 -16.42
N ARG A 66 33.35 40.88 -17.44
CA ARG A 66 32.56 42.12 -17.30
C ARG A 66 31.44 41.96 -16.28
N SER A 67 30.65 40.88 -16.37
CA SER A 67 29.53 40.65 -15.43
C SER A 67 29.98 40.54 -13.97
N HIS A 68 31.14 39.94 -13.70
CA HIS A 68 31.66 39.81 -12.33
C HIS A 68 32.30 41.09 -11.82
N LEU A 69 33.00 41.84 -12.69
CA LEU A 69 33.49 43.18 -12.35
C LEU A 69 32.33 44.13 -12.03
N ASP A 70 31.28 44.16 -12.86
CA ASP A 70 30.11 45.01 -12.63
C ASP A 70 29.38 44.62 -11.33
N ALA A 71 29.28 43.33 -11.00
CA ALA A 71 28.75 42.85 -9.73
C ALA A 71 29.61 43.23 -8.51
N ALA A 72 30.94 43.12 -8.61
CA ALA A 72 31.88 43.56 -7.57
C ALA A 72 31.74 45.07 -7.30
N ARG A 73 31.67 45.87 -8.37
CA ARG A 73 31.50 47.33 -8.33
C ARG A 73 30.17 47.78 -7.72
N ALA A 74 29.09 47.02 -7.96
CA ALA A 74 27.78 47.28 -7.37
C ALA A 74 27.68 46.86 -5.88
N THR A 75 28.50 45.90 -5.43
CA THR A 75 28.35 45.25 -4.12
C THR A 75 29.29 45.79 -3.04
N LEU A 76 30.48 46.26 -3.45
CA LEU A 76 31.53 46.79 -2.57
C LEU A 76 31.71 48.30 -2.72
N LYS A 77 32.10 48.95 -1.61
CA LYS A 77 32.54 50.36 -1.62
C LYS A 77 33.90 50.50 -2.34
N GLU A 78 34.21 51.72 -2.77
CA GLU A 78 35.53 52.05 -3.30
C GLU A 78 36.60 51.96 -2.21
N GLY A 79 37.69 51.26 -2.49
CA GLY A 79 38.79 51.00 -1.56
C GLY A 79 39.51 49.69 -1.86
N ALA A 80 40.61 49.44 -1.15
CA ALA A 80 41.57 48.38 -1.45
C ALA A 80 40.98 46.95 -1.58
N LEU A 81 39.91 46.62 -0.84
CA LEU A 81 39.22 45.32 -0.95
C LEU A 81 38.52 45.12 -2.30
N ARG A 82 38.05 46.19 -2.94
CA ARG A 82 37.45 46.13 -4.27
C ARG A 82 38.53 46.06 -5.34
N ASP A 83 39.61 46.81 -5.19
CA ASP A 83 40.75 46.76 -6.13
C ASP A 83 41.39 45.36 -6.15
N GLU A 84 41.63 44.76 -4.97
CA GLU A 84 42.10 43.37 -4.80
C GLU A 84 41.16 42.36 -5.50
N LEU A 85 39.85 42.53 -5.34
CA LEU A 85 38.84 41.66 -5.96
C LEU A 85 38.77 41.82 -7.49
N GLU A 86 38.85 43.05 -8.01
CA GLU A 86 38.85 43.30 -9.46
C GLU A 86 40.09 42.64 -10.11
N GLU A 87 41.30 42.79 -9.52
CA GLU A 87 42.51 42.10 -9.99
C GLU A 87 42.39 40.56 -9.95
N GLU A 88 41.76 40.00 -8.91
CA GLU A 88 41.56 38.55 -8.78
C GLU A 88 40.55 37.99 -9.81
N ILE A 89 39.52 38.75 -10.16
CA ILE A 89 38.55 38.37 -11.19
C ILE A 89 39.23 38.36 -12.56
N GLU A 90 40.01 39.40 -12.89
CA GLU A 90 40.75 39.44 -14.15
C GLU A 90 41.72 38.27 -14.27
N ARG A 91 42.51 38.00 -13.22
CA ARG A 91 43.49 36.89 -13.17
C ARG A 91 42.84 35.54 -13.43
N ASP A 92 41.72 35.24 -12.76
CA ASP A 92 41.00 33.98 -12.94
C ASP A 92 40.39 33.83 -14.35
N CYS A 93 39.89 34.93 -14.93
CA CYS A 93 39.37 34.94 -16.29
C CYS A 93 40.48 34.70 -17.34
N GLU A 94 41.68 35.26 -17.16
CA GLU A 94 42.81 34.99 -18.05
C GLU A 94 43.33 33.54 -17.91
N VAL A 95 43.30 32.95 -16.70
CA VAL A 95 43.60 31.52 -16.49
C VAL A 95 42.57 30.64 -17.22
N LEU A 96 41.27 30.94 -17.10
CA LEU A 96 40.21 30.24 -17.82
C LEU A 96 40.38 30.35 -19.35
N ARG A 97 40.71 31.55 -19.85
CA ARG A 97 41.01 31.78 -21.27
C ARG A 97 42.20 30.94 -21.72
N SER A 98 43.28 30.86 -20.94
CA SER A 98 44.44 30.01 -21.26
C SER A 98 44.07 28.52 -21.29
N PHE A 99 43.24 28.05 -20.36
CA PHE A 99 42.77 26.67 -20.31
C PHE A 99 41.90 26.31 -21.52
N LEU A 100 40.96 27.18 -21.89
CA LEU A 100 40.09 26.99 -23.06
C LEU A 100 40.87 27.04 -24.38
N ASN A 101 41.90 27.88 -24.49
CA ASN A 101 42.82 27.84 -25.64
C ASN A 101 43.57 26.50 -25.72
N ALA A 102 44.08 25.98 -24.60
CA ALA A 102 44.74 24.67 -24.60
C ALA A 102 43.78 23.54 -25.02
N ALA A 103 42.55 23.52 -24.48
CA ALA A 103 41.54 22.54 -24.88
C ALA A 103 41.15 22.65 -26.37
N HIS A 104 41.06 23.88 -26.91
CA HIS A 104 40.78 24.09 -28.33
C HIS A 104 41.93 23.63 -29.25
N ILE A 105 43.19 23.77 -28.81
CA ILE A 105 44.37 23.26 -29.55
C ILE A 105 44.41 21.72 -29.56
N ILE A 106 43.95 21.09 -28.47
CA ILE A 106 43.90 19.62 -28.34
C ILE A 106 42.70 19.02 -29.12
N ASP A 107 41.66 19.82 -29.39
CA ASP A 107 40.37 19.42 -29.99
C ASP A 107 39.62 18.31 -29.20
N GLU A 108 39.90 18.24 -27.89
CA GLU A 108 39.27 17.29 -26.97
C GLU A 108 39.00 17.97 -25.62
N ILE A 109 37.83 17.72 -25.04
CA ILE A 109 37.48 18.15 -23.68
C ILE A 109 37.13 16.90 -22.87
N SER A 110 37.99 16.54 -21.93
CA SER A 110 37.69 15.46 -20.98
C SER A 110 36.59 15.89 -20.01
N PRO A 111 35.78 14.96 -19.44
CA PRO A 111 34.80 15.28 -18.41
C PRO A 111 35.39 16.03 -17.20
N ARG A 112 36.62 15.67 -16.79
CA ARG A 112 37.36 16.36 -15.72
C ARG A 112 37.73 17.81 -16.11
N SER A 113 38.06 18.04 -17.38
CA SER A 113 38.31 19.40 -17.90
C SER A 113 37.03 20.24 -17.89
N GLN A 114 35.89 19.63 -18.22
CA GLN A 114 34.57 20.27 -18.19
C GLN A 114 34.15 20.63 -16.75
N ASP A 115 34.34 19.72 -15.79
CA ASP A 115 34.09 19.96 -14.36
C ASP A 115 34.88 21.20 -13.87
N SER A 116 36.18 21.27 -14.19
CA SER A 116 37.06 22.38 -13.77
C SER A 116 36.71 23.73 -14.43
N ILE A 117 36.27 23.73 -15.69
CA ILE A 117 35.75 24.92 -16.37
C ILE A 117 34.52 25.47 -15.63
N ILE A 118 33.59 24.59 -15.21
CA ILE A 118 32.36 24.98 -14.53
C ILE A 118 32.65 25.48 -13.10
N GLY A 119 33.53 24.80 -12.35
CA GLY A 119 33.95 25.24 -11.01
C GLY A 119 34.57 26.65 -10.95
N THR A 120 35.11 27.15 -12.07
CA THR A 120 35.63 28.53 -12.15
C THR A 120 34.53 29.57 -11.91
N GLY A 121 33.29 29.31 -12.33
CA GLY A 121 32.16 30.24 -12.10
C GLY A 121 31.85 30.43 -10.62
N GLU A 122 31.89 29.35 -9.85
CA GLU A 122 31.66 29.40 -8.40
C GLU A 122 32.81 30.09 -7.67
N ARG A 123 34.07 29.85 -8.07
CA ARG A 123 35.22 30.55 -7.48
C ARG A 123 35.11 32.07 -7.64
N LEU A 124 34.68 32.54 -8.80
CA LEU A 124 34.42 33.96 -9.04
C LEU A 124 33.28 34.51 -8.17
N ALA A 125 32.16 33.78 -8.05
CA ALA A 125 31.03 34.18 -7.21
C ALA A 125 31.39 34.23 -5.71
N CYS A 126 32.06 33.18 -5.19
CA CYS A 126 32.45 33.09 -3.79
C CYS A 126 33.47 34.16 -3.38
N LYS A 127 34.38 34.57 -4.28
CA LYS A 127 35.27 35.74 -4.08
C LYS A 127 34.48 37.02 -3.81
N ILE A 128 33.45 37.31 -4.61
CA ILE A 128 32.59 38.49 -4.42
C ILE A 128 31.87 38.44 -3.07
N VAL A 129 31.31 37.28 -2.69
CA VAL A 129 30.61 37.11 -1.41
C VAL A 129 31.56 37.30 -0.22
N ALA A 130 32.75 36.69 -0.23
CA ALA A 130 33.74 36.82 0.84
C ALA A 130 34.20 38.29 1.00
N ALA A 131 34.48 38.98 -0.11
CA ALA A 131 34.86 40.39 -0.08
C ALA A 131 33.71 41.31 0.37
N ALA A 132 32.47 41.01 -0.04
CA ALA A 132 31.27 41.75 0.38
C ALA A 132 30.95 41.62 1.88
N LEU A 133 31.26 40.46 2.49
CA LEU A 133 31.21 40.26 3.94
C LEU A 133 32.30 41.08 4.66
N ARG A 134 33.55 41.03 4.17
CA ARG A 134 34.66 41.83 4.72
C ARG A 134 34.38 43.34 4.69
N ASP A 135 33.85 43.87 3.58
CA ASP A 135 33.43 45.30 3.47
C ASP A 135 32.27 45.70 4.41
N ARG A 136 31.50 44.71 4.89
CA ARG A 136 30.41 44.87 5.87
C ARG A 136 30.88 44.62 7.32
N GLY A 137 32.17 44.41 7.54
CA GLY A 137 32.76 44.20 8.88
C GLY A 137 32.58 42.78 9.42
N VAL A 138 32.26 41.81 8.55
CA VAL A 138 32.13 40.39 8.90
C VAL A 138 33.38 39.64 8.46
N ASP A 139 34.12 39.09 9.42
CA ASP A 139 35.37 38.36 9.17
C ASP A 139 35.08 37.01 8.48
N SER A 140 35.70 36.79 7.33
CA SER A 140 35.42 35.65 6.45
C SER A 140 36.65 35.17 5.68
N GLU A 141 36.70 33.87 5.39
CA GLU A 141 37.75 33.20 4.62
C GLU A 141 37.15 32.55 3.37
N LEU A 142 37.77 32.74 2.21
CA LEU A 142 37.43 31.98 1.00
C LEU A 142 38.03 30.58 1.07
N VAL A 143 37.19 29.56 1.04
CA VAL A 143 37.57 28.15 1.08
C VAL A 143 37.36 27.52 -0.30
N VAL A 144 38.44 27.33 -1.04
CA VAL A 144 38.45 26.64 -2.34
C VAL A 144 38.67 25.15 -2.13
N LEU A 145 37.74 24.32 -2.61
CA LEU A 145 37.72 22.87 -2.35
C LEU A 145 38.27 21.99 -3.48
N ASP A 146 38.82 22.59 -4.56
CA ASP A 146 39.33 21.92 -5.78
C ASP A 146 40.23 20.68 -5.53
N ASN A 147 40.89 20.59 -4.36
CA ASN A 147 41.84 19.53 -3.99
C ASN A 147 41.43 18.71 -2.74
N ILE A 148 40.20 18.81 -2.24
CA ILE A 148 39.77 18.06 -1.03
C ILE A 148 39.68 16.55 -1.29
N VAL A 149 39.30 16.16 -2.52
CA VAL A 149 39.38 14.79 -3.04
C VAL A 149 40.78 14.58 -3.63
N ASP A 150 41.60 13.79 -2.94
CA ASP A 150 42.97 13.50 -3.36
C ASP A 150 43.10 12.14 -4.09
N ALA A 151 44.32 11.85 -4.55
CA ALA A 151 44.63 10.59 -5.23
C ALA A 151 44.53 9.35 -4.33
N ALA A 152 44.63 9.48 -3.00
CA ALA A 152 44.50 8.36 -2.07
C ALA A 152 43.02 7.99 -1.87
N MET A 153 42.15 8.98 -1.74
CA MET A 153 40.69 8.82 -1.71
C MET A 153 40.18 8.23 -3.04
N THR A 154 40.71 8.71 -4.17
CA THR A 154 40.45 8.15 -5.50
C THR A 154 40.85 6.67 -5.58
N ALA A 155 42.07 6.33 -5.18
CA ALA A 155 42.59 4.96 -5.26
C ALA A 155 41.88 3.97 -4.30
N ALA A 156 41.43 4.44 -3.13
CA ALA A 156 40.58 3.63 -2.24
C ALA A 156 39.20 3.35 -2.87
N THR A 157 38.68 4.29 -3.66
CA THR A 157 37.39 4.17 -4.34
C THR A 157 37.45 3.23 -5.54
N ASP A 158 38.53 3.26 -6.34
CA ASP A 158 38.71 2.35 -7.50
C ASP A 158 38.66 0.86 -7.13
N ALA A 159 39.05 0.50 -5.89
CA ALA A 159 38.94 -0.86 -5.36
C ALA A 159 37.55 -1.22 -4.81
N ALA A 160 36.69 -0.22 -4.57
CA ALA A 160 35.36 -0.34 -3.97
C ALA A 160 34.21 -0.12 -4.95
N ILE A 161 34.50 0.19 -6.23
CA ILE A 161 33.52 0.24 -7.31
C ILE A 161 32.83 -1.13 -7.43
N THR A 162 31.55 -1.18 -7.05
CA THR A 162 30.72 -2.36 -7.32
C THR A 162 30.36 -2.42 -8.79
N ALA A 163 30.81 -3.47 -9.48
CA ALA A 163 30.34 -3.79 -10.84
C ALA A 163 28.90 -4.33 -10.80
N THR A 164 27.93 -3.44 -10.60
CA THR A 164 26.51 -3.70 -10.86
C THR A 164 26.23 -3.65 -12.36
N GLY A 165 25.25 -4.42 -12.82
CA GLY A 165 25.16 -4.85 -14.21
C GLY A 165 24.76 -3.81 -15.27
N ASP A 166 25.08 -4.18 -16.51
CA ASP A 166 24.61 -3.68 -17.81
C ASP A 166 24.96 -2.28 -18.33
N GLN A 167 25.29 -1.25 -17.53
CA GLN A 167 25.84 0.01 -18.09
C GLN A 167 26.94 0.72 -17.30
N GLY A 168 28.19 0.30 -17.55
CA GLY A 168 29.31 1.16 -17.99
C GLY A 168 29.79 2.35 -17.12
N VAL A 169 29.09 2.74 -16.07
CA VAL A 169 29.41 3.87 -15.19
C VAL A 169 29.44 3.36 -13.76
N ALA A 170 30.65 3.30 -13.21
CA ALA A 170 30.87 3.00 -11.80
C ALA A 170 30.13 4.02 -10.92
N GLN A 171 29.30 3.56 -9.98
CA GLN A 171 28.70 4.43 -8.97
C GLN A 171 29.57 4.49 -7.72
N LEU A 172 29.61 5.67 -7.09
CA LEU A 172 30.35 5.92 -5.85
C LEU A 172 29.60 5.35 -4.65
N GLY A 173 30.27 4.49 -3.87
CA GLY A 173 29.72 3.94 -2.64
C GLY A 173 29.62 4.97 -1.50
N GLN A 174 28.70 4.75 -0.56
CA GLN A 174 28.43 5.68 0.54
C GLN A 174 29.67 6.08 1.36
N SER A 175 30.62 5.16 1.54
CA SER A 175 31.86 5.40 2.29
C SER A 175 32.70 6.55 1.73
N PHE A 176 32.62 6.83 0.43
CA PHE A 176 33.27 7.99 -0.19
C PHE A 176 32.67 9.30 0.32
N TYR A 177 31.33 9.38 0.41
CA TYR A 177 30.63 10.56 0.89
C TYR A 177 30.82 10.77 2.39
N ASP A 178 30.86 9.69 3.18
CA ASP A 178 31.15 9.74 4.62
C ASP A 178 32.57 10.26 4.89
N GLU A 179 33.59 9.78 4.16
CA GLU A 179 34.96 10.30 4.27
C GLU A 179 35.06 11.76 3.79
N LEU A 180 34.36 12.11 2.71
CA LEU A 180 34.35 13.47 2.16
C LEU A 180 33.75 14.47 3.16
N ALA A 181 32.63 14.11 3.80
CA ALA A 181 32.03 14.92 4.85
C ALA A 181 33.00 15.17 6.02
N VAL A 182 33.77 14.16 6.45
CA VAL A 182 34.79 14.33 7.51
C VAL A 182 35.86 15.34 7.08
N ARG A 183 36.47 15.16 5.90
CA ARG A 183 37.52 16.06 5.37
C ARG A 183 37.03 17.50 5.21
N LEU A 184 35.81 17.68 4.69
CA LEU A 184 35.15 18.99 4.60
C LEU A 184 34.97 19.60 5.98
N GLY A 185 34.45 18.83 6.94
CA GLY A 185 34.29 19.25 8.33
C GLY A 185 35.60 19.68 8.99
N GLU A 186 36.71 19.00 8.73
CA GLU A 186 38.05 19.37 9.21
C GLU A 186 38.53 20.68 8.59
N ARG A 187 38.51 20.81 7.26
CA ARG A 187 38.92 22.05 6.56
C ARG A 187 38.12 23.28 6.98
N LEU A 188 36.85 23.11 7.33
CA LEU A 188 36.01 24.20 7.85
C LEU A 188 36.36 24.56 9.30
N LYS A 189 36.73 23.59 10.15
CA LYS A 189 37.18 23.85 11.53
C LYS A 189 38.50 24.64 11.57
N GLU A 190 39.37 24.48 10.58
CA GLU A 190 40.60 25.29 10.43
C GLU A 190 40.34 26.80 10.26
N CYS A 191 39.15 27.19 9.78
CA CYS A 191 38.79 28.60 9.63
C CYS A 191 38.67 29.31 11.00
N GLY A 192 38.42 28.56 12.08
CA GLY A 192 38.26 29.09 13.44
C GLY A 192 36.99 29.92 13.58
N PRO A 193 37.05 31.16 14.12
CA PRO A 193 35.87 32.01 14.31
C PRO A 193 35.40 32.75 13.03
N ARG A 194 36.12 32.59 11.91
CA ARG A 194 35.84 33.27 10.64
C ARG A 194 34.74 32.55 9.88
N ILE A 195 33.90 33.28 9.15
CA ILE A 195 32.85 32.67 8.31
C ILE A 195 33.49 32.09 7.03
N PRO A 196 33.45 30.76 6.81
CA PRO A 196 33.94 30.18 5.57
C PRO A 196 32.97 30.44 4.41
N VAL A 197 33.46 31.00 3.31
CA VAL A 197 32.74 31.11 2.04
C VAL A 197 33.30 30.06 1.09
N ILE A 198 32.50 29.05 0.79
CA ILE A 198 32.97 27.77 0.24
C ILE A 198 32.61 27.66 -1.24
N THR A 199 33.49 27.13 -2.10
CA THR A 199 33.13 26.74 -3.47
C THR A 199 32.33 25.44 -3.45
N GLY A 200 31.19 25.38 -4.16
CA GLY A 200 30.39 24.14 -4.27
C GLY A 200 31.09 23.03 -5.05
N TYR A 201 32.07 23.39 -5.87
CA TYR A 201 32.99 22.51 -6.56
C TYR A 201 34.08 22.04 -5.59
N PHE A 202 34.09 20.73 -5.34
CA PHE A 202 35.02 20.04 -4.43
C PHE A 202 36.01 19.12 -5.17
N GLY A 203 36.38 19.49 -6.39
CA GLY A 203 37.46 18.84 -7.14
C GLY A 203 37.04 17.67 -8.03
N ALA A 204 38.03 16.87 -8.41
CA ALA A 204 37.88 15.81 -9.40
C ALA A 204 37.39 14.50 -8.78
N VAL A 205 36.08 14.27 -8.85
CA VAL A 205 35.43 13.04 -8.39
C VAL A 205 35.66 11.89 -9.40
N PRO A 206 35.86 10.62 -8.96
CA PRO A 206 35.97 9.48 -9.86
C PRO A 206 34.73 9.35 -10.75
N GLY A 207 34.92 9.20 -12.06
CA GLY A 207 33.82 9.16 -13.02
C GLY A 207 33.22 10.52 -13.41
N SER A 208 33.80 11.66 -12.99
CA SER A 208 33.34 13.05 -13.18
C SER A 208 32.15 13.49 -12.31
N LEU A 209 32.27 14.68 -11.73
CA LEU A 209 31.28 15.26 -10.83
C LEU A 209 29.92 15.45 -11.53
N LEU A 210 29.94 16.04 -12.73
CA LEU A 210 28.74 16.28 -13.52
C LEU A 210 28.09 15.00 -14.07
N ALA A 211 28.87 13.94 -14.28
CA ALA A 211 28.35 12.66 -14.75
C ALA A 211 27.78 11.79 -13.61
N GLN A 212 28.34 11.88 -12.40
CA GLN A 212 27.86 11.15 -11.22
C GLN A 212 26.65 11.84 -10.54
N ILE A 213 26.68 13.16 -10.40
CA ILE A 213 25.74 13.93 -9.55
C ILE A 213 24.89 14.93 -10.36
N GLY A 214 25.28 15.26 -11.59
CA GLY A 214 24.59 16.27 -12.40
C GLY A 214 24.77 17.69 -11.84
N ARG A 215 23.84 18.61 -12.15
CA ARG A 215 23.95 20.04 -11.80
C ARG A 215 23.66 20.37 -10.32
N GLY A 216 23.18 19.40 -9.53
CA GLY A 216 22.87 19.58 -8.10
C GLY A 216 24.08 19.49 -7.15
N TYR A 217 25.30 19.41 -7.68
CA TYR A 217 26.51 19.16 -6.88
C TYR A 217 26.79 20.25 -5.83
N THR A 218 26.40 21.51 -6.07
CA THR A 218 26.54 22.62 -5.12
C THR A 218 25.71 22.39 -3.86
N ASP A 219 24.45 21.95 -4.01
CA ASP A 219 23.58 21.60 -2.87
C ASP A 219 24.15 20.36 -2.13
N LEU A 220 24.74 19.39 -2.86
CA LEU A 220 25.44 18.24 -2.25
C LEU A 220 26.68 18.66 -1.45
N CYS A 221 27.47 19.62 -1.95
CA CYS A 221 28.61 20.15 -1.20
C CYS A 221 28.15 20.79 0.11
N ALA A 222 27.09 21.60 0.07
CA ALA A 222 26.53 22.23 1.26
C ALA A 222 26.01 21.19 2.27
N ALA A 223 25.37 20.12 1.79
CA ALA A 223 24.96 18.97 2.59
C ALA A 223 26.13 18.28 3.30
N LEU A 224 27.18 17.88 2.56
CA LEU A 224 28.34 17.18 3.14
C LEU A 224 29.12 18.08 4.11
N CYS A 225 29.21 19.38 3.85
CA CYS A 225 29.74 20.36 4.80
C CYS A 225 28.91 20.40 6.10
N ALA A 226 27.58 20.45 6.01
CA ALA A 226 26.68 20.45 7.16
C ALA A 226 26.83 19.18 8.01
N VAL A 227 26.95 18.01 7.38
CA VAL A 227 27.23 16.73 8.05
C VAL A 227 28.60 16.77 8.75
N GLY A 228 29.66 17.20 8.05
CA GLY A 228 31.03 17.25 8.56
C GLY A 228 31.26 18.16 9.78
N VAL A 229 30.48 19.24 9.88
CA VAL A 229 30.51 20.16 11.04
C VAL A 229 29.44 19.84 12.08
N ALA A 230 28.57 18.86 11.86
CA ALA A 230 27.39 18.56 12.66
C ALA A 230 26.50 19.80 12.88
N ALA A 231 26.11 20.45 11.78
CA ALA A 231 25.32 21.68 11.79
C ALA A 231 23.93 21.50 12.42
N SER A 232 23.40 22.55 13.05
CA SER A 232 22.06 22.55 13.66
C SER A 232 20.92 22.62 12.63
N GLU A 233 21.16 23.23 11.47
CA GLU A 233 20.28 23.20 10.29
C GLU A 233 21.11 23.47 9.03
N LEU A 234 20.67 22.95 7.88
CA LEU A 234 21.16 23.33 6.56
C LEU A 234 20.19 24.33 5.93
N GLN A 235 20.61 25.56 5.65
CA GLN A 235 19.78 26.53 4.94
C GLN A 235 20.08 26.52 3.43
N VAL A 236 19.05 26.33 2.62
CA VAL A 236 19.11 26.37 1.15
C VAL A 236 18.38 27.63 0.68
N TRP A 237 19.14 28.57 0.11
CA TRP A 237 18.64 29.87 -0.32
C TRP A 237 18.36 29.85 -1.83
N LYS A 238 17.11 30.08 -2.23
CA LYS A 238 16.62 30.10 -3.62
C LYS A 238 15.79 31.39 -3.85
N GLU A 239 15.20 31.55 -5.03
CA GLU A 239 14.34 32.70 -5.42
C GLU A 239 12.86 32.53 -5.02
N VAL A 240 12.57 31.69 -4.01
CA VAL A 240 11.21 31.35 -3.57
C VAL A 240 11.14 31.21 -2.04
N ASP A 241 9.98 31.54 -1.45
CA ASP A 241 9.75 31.48 0.00
C ASP A 241 9.80 30.06 0.60
N GLY A 242 9.79 29.03 -0.24
CA GLY A 242 9.85 27.62 0.16
C GLY A 242 9.09 26.74 -0.81
N ILE A 243 8.61 25.60 -0.32
CA ILE A 243 7.72 24.69 -1.04
C ILE A 243 6.28 25.16 -0.82
N PHE A 244 5.51 25.25 -1.90
CA PHE A 244 4.11 25.65 -1.86
C PHE A 244 3.19 24.45 -2.14
N THR A 245 1.96 24.54 -1.65
CA THR A 245 0.86 23.58 -1.91
C THR A 245 0.53 23.37 -3.39
N ALA A 246 0.93 24.32 -4.26
CA ALA A 246 1.00 24.22 -5.72
C ALA A 246 1.95 25.31 -6.24
N ASP A 247 2.33 25.32 -7.52
CA ASP A 247 3.10 26.43 -8.11
C ASP A 247 2.31 27.76 -8.00
N PRO A 248 2.79 28.76 -7.22
CA PRO A 248 2.08 30.02 -7.01
C PRO A 248 1.98 30.89 -8.27
N ARG A 249 2.75 30.58 -9.33
CA ARG A 249 2.64 31.22 -10.65
C ARG A 249 1.48 30.66 -11.46
N LYS A 250 1.04 29.42 -11.19
CA LYS A 250 -0.06 28.71 -11.86
C LYS A 250 -1.36 28.67 -11.03
N VAL A 251 -1.26 28.74 -9.70
CA VAL A 251 -2.38 28.65 -8.75
C VAL A 251 -2.34 29.81 -7.75
N PRO A 252 -3.17 30.85 -7.88
CA PRO A 252 -3.15 32.02 -6.99
C PRO A 252 -3.52 31.73 -5.52
N SER A 253 -4.24 30.63 -5.26
CA SER A 253 -4.58 30.14 -3.92
C SER A 253 -3.46 29.35 -3.23
N ALA A 254 -2.31 29.16 -3.88
CA ALA A 254 -1.18 28.43 -3.35
C ALA A 254 -0.62 29.06 -2.06
N ARG A 255 -0.55 28.25 -1.01
CA ARG A 255 0.00 28.58 0.31
C ARG A 255 1.37 27.94 0.50
N LEU A 256 2.27 28.66 1.19
CA LEU A 256 3.56 28.15 1.64
C LEU A 256 3.35 26.99 2.64
N VAL A 257 4.06 25.89 2.45
CA VAL A 257 4.07 24.74 3.37
C VAL A 257 5.11 25.03 4.45
N PRO A 258 4.76 25.11 5.74
CA PRO A 258 5.71 25.49 6.79
C PRO A 258 6.74 24.36 7.09
N SER A 259 6.31 23.11 6.95
CA SER A 259 7.11 21.92 7.24
C SER A 259 6.64 20.72 6.42
N ILE A 260 7.58 19.84 6.05
CA ILE A 260 7.34 18.68 5.18
C ILE A 260 8.28 17.53 5.55
N THR A 261 7.95 16.27 5.22
CA THR A 261 8.89 15.15 5.41
C THR A 261 9.91 15.04 4.26
N PRO A 262 11.00 14.26 4.44
CA PRO A 262 11.98 14.03 3.38
C PRO A 262 11.37 13.31 2.18
N ASP A 263 10.53 12.30 2.43
CA ASP A 263 9.86 11.52 1.38
C ASP A 263 8.89 12.40 0.56
N GLU A 264 8.07 13.22 1.22
CA GLU A 264 7.19 14.17 0.54
C GLU A 264 7.97 15.19 -0.30
N ALA A 265 9.09 15.72 0.24
CA ALA A 265 9.94 16.67 -0.47
C ALA A 265 10.65 16.01 -1.68
N ALA A 266 11.05 14.74 -1.58
CA ALA A 266 11.64 13.97 -2.66
C ALA A 266 10.65 13.74 -3.81
N GLU A 267 9.42 13.32 -3.49
CA GLU A 267 8.33 13.15 -4.46
C GLU A 267 8.01 14.49 -5.17
N LEU A 268 7.84 15.58 -4.42
CA LEU A 268 7.57 16.90 -5.02
C LEU A 268 8.70 17.39 -5.93
N THR A 269 9.95 17.12 -5.57
CA THR A 269 11.12 17.45 -6.40
C THR A 269 11.09 16.68 -7.72
N TYR A 270 10.80 15.37 -7.68
CA TYR A 270 10.78 14.51 -8.87
C TYR A 270 9.71 14.92 -9.90
N TYR A 271 8.53 15.34 -9.42
CA TYR A 271 7.37 15.68 -10.25
C TYR A 271 7.16 17.19 -10.50
N GLY A 272 8.22 18.00 -10.38
CA GLY A 272 8.27 19.36 -10.95
C GLY A 272 8.46 20.53 -9.98
N SER A 273 8.61 20.29 -8.68
CA SER A 273 9.01 21.31 -7.70
C SER A 273 10.50 21.16 -7.36
N GLU A 274 11.38 21.33 -8.36
CA GLU A 274 12.82 21.13 -8.20
C GLU A 274 13.44 22.19 -7.26
N VAL A 275 13.58 21.84 -5.98
CA VAL A 275 14.13 22.73 -4.94
C VAL A 275 15.45 22.21 -4.36
N ILE A 276 15.59 20.90 -4.20
CA ILE A 276 16.81 20.25 -3.70
C ILE A 276 16.87 18.80 -4.22
N HIS A 277 18.02 18.36 -4.71
CA HIS A 277 18.17 17.02 -5.29
C HIS A 277 17.92 15.90 -4.24
N PRO A 278 17.19 14.81 -4.54
CA PRO A 278 16.81 13.80 -3.54
C PRO A 278 18.00 13.14 -2.84
N PHE A 279 19.04 12.78 -3.60
CA PHE A 279 20.28 12.21 -3.02
C PHE A 279 20.97 13.17 -2.04
N THR A 280 20.88 14.49 -2.29
CA THR A 280 21.42 15.51 -1.38
C THR A 280 20.66 15.54 -0.07
N MET A 281 19.32 15.44 -0.11
CA MET A 281 18.51 15.35 1.11
C MET A 281 18.88 14.12 1.94
N GLU A 282 19.05 12.96 1.31
CA GLU A 282 19.38 11.70 1.98
C GLU A 282 20.63 11.82 2.89
N GLN A 283 21.69 12.44 2.39
CA GLN A 283 22.95 12.62 3.15
C GLN A 283 22.74 13.41 4.45
N VAL A 284 21.94 14.48 4.40
CA VAL A 284 21.70 15.40 5.53
C VAL A 284 20.71 14.81 6.53
N ILE A 285 19.66 14.17 6.02
CA ILE A 285 18.60 13.55 6.83
C ILE A 285 19.14 12.33 7.59
N ARG A 286 20.05 11.56 6.99
CA ARG A 286 20.76 10.46 7.68
C ARG A 286 21.62 10.95 8.86
N ALA A 287 22.09 12.19 8.83
CA ALA A 287 22.77 12.84 9.96
C ALA A 287 21.81 13.51 10.96
N LYS A 288 20.49 13.36 10.79
CA LYS A 288 19.42 14.03 11.58
C LYS A 288 19.49 15.56 11.57
N ILE A 289 20.01 16.17 10.50
CA ILE A 289 20.07 17.63 10.35
C ILE A 289 18.81 18.10 9.58
N PRO A 290 18.04 19.08 10.09
CA PRO A 290 16.90 19.64 9.35
C PRO A 290 17.37 20.56 8.22
N ILE A 291 16.63 20.58 7.12
CA ILE A 291 16.90 21.43 5.96
C ILE A 291 15.84 22.54 5.90
N ARG A 292 16.25 23.80 5.74
CA ARG A 292 15.35 24.95 5.62
C ARG A 292 15.52 25.63 4.27
N ILE A 293 14.46 25.67 3.48
CA ILE A 293 14.43 26.40 2.21
C ILE A 293 13.99 27.84 2.48
N LYS A 294 14.73 28.82 1.95
CA LYS A 294 14.49 30.25 2.15
C LYS A 294 14.62 31.06 0.86
N ASN A 295 14.00 32.24 0.85
CA ASN A 295 14.06 33.20 -0.25
C ASN A 295 15.18 34.22 -0.06
N VAL A 296 16.01 34.43 -1.08
CA VAL A 296 17.01 35.51 -1.11
C VAL A 296 16.38 36.91 -1.12
N ASP A 297 15.23 37.08 -1.79
CA ASP A 297 14.52 38.36 -1.90
C ASP A 297 13.67 38.67 -0.64
N ASN A 298 13.34 37.64 0.13
CA ASN A 298 12.55 37.75 1.37
C ASN A 298 13.25 37.02 2.53
N PRO A 299 14.41 37.52 3.01
CA PRO A 299 15.24 36.82 3.99
C PRO A 299 14.61 36.74 5.39
N GLY A 300 13.62 37.58 5.68
CA GLY A 300 12.82 37.51 6.91
C GLY A 300 11.74 36.42 6.89
N GLY A 301 11.48 35.79 5.74
CA GLY A 301 10.49 34.72 5.61
C GLY A 301 10.84 33.48 6.44
N PRO A 302 9.83 32.75 6.97
CA PRO A 302 10.05 31.57 7.81
C PRO A 302 10.66 30.38 7.06
N GLY A 303 10.43 30.31 5.75
CA GLY A 303 10.85 29.20 4.90
C GLY A 303 9.92 27.99 4.97
N THR A 304 10.32 26.92 4.28
CA THR A 304 9.82 25.55 4.53
C THR A 304 10.92 24.75 5.24
N ILE A 305 10.56 23.99 6.28
CA ILE A 305 11.48 23.08 6.98
C ILE A 305 11.22 21.63 6.56
N ILE A 306 12.22 20.97 5.99
CA ILE A 306 12.25 19.51 5.82
C ILE A 306 12.83 18.93 7.11
N LEU A 307 12.02 18.20 7.87
CA LEU A 307 12.43 17.59 9.15
C LEU A 307 12.88 16.15 8.93
N PRO A 308 13.99 15.70 9.56
CA PRO A 308 14.32 14.28 9.61
C PRO A 308 13.24 13.52 10.40
N ASP A 309 12.95 12.28 9.99
CA ASP A 309 11.89 11.51 10.63
C ASP A 309 12.23 11.13 12.08
N GLN A 310 11.29 11.48 12.97
CA GLN A 310 11.29 11.35 14.44
C GLN A 310 12.07 12.44 15.24
N ASP A 311 11.57 12.67 16.46
CA ASP A 311 12.08 13.55 17.54
C ASP A 311 11.71 15.05 17.57
N PHE A 312 11.02 15.63 16.56
CA PHE A 312 10.61 17.05 16.60
C PHE A 312 9.08 17.28 16.61
N PRO A 313 8.51 18.00 17.59
CA PRO A 313 7.07 18.30 17.65
C PRO A 313 6.68 19.40 16.65
N LEU A 314 5.72 19.08 15.76
CA LEU A 314 5.18 20.01 14.77
C LEU A 314 4.12 20.96 15.39
N PRO A 315 4.04 22.23 14.97
CA PRO A 315 3.02 23.16 15.47
C PRO A 315 1.61 22.88 14.88
N ASN A 316 0.60 22.88 15.75
CA ASN A 316 -0.83 23.10 15.42
C ASN A 316 -1.56 22.11 14.48
N GLY A 317 -1.75 20.87 14.93
CA GLY A 317 -3.08 20.35 15.31
C GLY A 317 -4.25 20.24 14.31
N LEU A 318 -4.13 20.63 13.04
CA LEU A 318 -5.24 20.58 12.06
C LEU A 318 -4.85 20.11 10.63
N GLN A 319 -3.62 19.61 10.42
CA GLN A 319 -3.10 19.29 9.06
C GLN A 319 -3.06 17.80 8.69
N ASP A 320 -3.22 16.86 9.62
CA ASP A 320 -2.87 15.43 9.42
C ASP A 320 -3.74 14.58 8.46
N ARG A 321 -4.74 15.16 7.79
CA ARG A 321 -5.72 14.40 6.96
C ARG A 321 -5.84 14.83 5.50
N MET A 322 -5.04 15.79 5.04
CA MET A 322 -5.11 16.32 3.66
C MET A 322 -3.85 15.95 2.88
N PRO A 323 -3.91 15.87 1.54
CA PRO A 323 -2.74 15.99 0.69
C PRO A 323 -1.95 17.26 1.04
N THR A 324 -0.62 17.20 0.91
CA THR A 324 0.30 18.27 1.30
C THR A 324 0.52 19.26 0.16
N ALA A 325 0.63 18.77 -1.08
CA ALA A 325 0.74 19.59 -2.27
C ALA A 325 0.29 18.86 -3.53
N VAL A 326 0.02 19.63 -4.59
CA VAL A 326 -0.22 19.13 -5.95
C VAL A 326 0.80 19.77 -6.91
N THR A 327 1.44 18.95 -7.73
CA THR A 327 2.44 19.36 -8.73
C THR A 327 2.02 18.96 -10.13
N ILE A 328 2.60 19.62 -11.13
CA ILE A 328 2.42 19.26 -12.53
C ILE A 328 3.73 19.38 -13.30
N LYS A 329 4.08 18.32 -14.03
CA LYS A 329 5.25 18.24 -14.91
C LYS A 329 4.76 18.30 -16.36
N ASP A 330 5.04 19.41 -17.03
CA ASP A 330 4.67 19.65 -18.42
C ASP A 330 5.67 18.96 -19.39
N GLN A 331 5.40 18.98 -20.71
CA GLN A 331 6.27 18.43 -21.76
C GLN A 331 6.54 16.91 -21.65
N ILE A 332 5.50 16.15 -21.33
CA ILE A 332 5.55 14.69 -21.24
C ILE A 332 5.08 14.06 -22.56
N ILE A 333 5.73 12.95 -22.94
CA ILE A 333 5.26 12.02 -23.96
C ILE A 333 4.88 10.70 -23.31
N VAL A 334 3.80 10.07 -23.80
CA VAL A 334 3.39 8.73 -23.36
C VAL A 334 3.67 7.74 -24.48
N LEU A 335 4.47 6.72 -24.19
CA LEU A 335 4.70 5.56 -25.05
C LEU A 335 3.83 4.41 -24.57
N ASN A 336 2.88 3.98 -25.40
CA ASN A 336 2.05 2.81 -25.18
C ASN A 336 2.58 1.68 -26.07
N ILE A 337 3.06 0.59 -25.47
CA ILE A 337 3.63 -0.57 -26.17
C ILE A 337 2.74 -1.79 -25.94
N HIS A 338 2.24 -2.38 -27.03
CA HIS A 338 1.45 -3.60 -27.02
C HIS A 338 2.28 -4.79 -27.51
N SER A 339 2.33 -5.86 -26.71
CA SER A 339 3.11 -7.07 -27.01
C SER A 339 2.57 -7.77 -28.25
N ASN A 340 3.42 -7.95 -29.26
CA ASN A 340 3.08 -8.87 -30.35
C ASN A 340 3.16 -10.31 -29.81
N ARG A 341 2.12 -11.12 -30.06
CA ARG A 341 1.94 -12.48 -29.48
C ARG A 341 2.98 -13.53 -29.93
N LYS A 342 4.13 -13.12 -30.48
CA LYS A 342 5.25 -13.97 -30.89
C LYS A 342 6.33 -14.13 -29.82
N THR A 343 6.25 -13.39 -28.72
CA THR A 343 7.20 -13.45 -27.60
C THR A 343 6.58 -13.97 -26.31
N ILE A 344 7.33 -14.80 -25.59
CA ILE A 344 6.99 -15.31 -24.25
C ILE A 344 6.92 -14.12 -23.28
N SER A 345 5.83 -14.02 -22.50
CA SER A 345 5.49 -12.84 -21.68
C SER A 345 6.59 -12.41 -20.71
N HIS A 346 7.28 -13.36 -20.06
CA HIS A 346 8.39 -13.06 -19.13
C HIS A 346 9.57 -12.29 -19.76
N GLY A 347 9.75 -12.32 -21.08
CA GLY A 347 10.83 -11.61 -21.77
C GLY A 347 10.47 -10.22 -22.30
N PHE A 348 9.19 -9.82 -22.25
CA PHE A 348 8.70 -8.59 -22.87
C PHE A 348 9.21 -7.34 -22.13
N LEU A 349 8.93 -7.25 -20.83
CA LEU A 349 9.34 -6.12 -19.98
C LEU A 349 10.86 -5.93 -19.96
N ALA A 350 11.62 -7.01 -19.77
CA ALA A 350 13.08 -6.98 -19.74
C ALA A 350 13.69 -6.39 -21.03
N ARG A 351 13.10 -6.71 -22.20
CA ARG A 351 13.56 -6.15 -23.48
C ARG A 351 13.20 -4.67 -23.65
N ILE A 352 12.05 -4.22 -23.13
CA ILE A 352 11.65 -2.81 -23.15
C ILE A 352 12.62 -1.99 -22.29
N PHE A 353 12.76 -2.35 -21.01
CA PHE A 353 13.62 -1.60 -20.08
C PHE A 353 15.09 -1.62 -20.49
N GLY A 354 15.63 -2.77 -20.92
CA GLY A 354 16.99 -2.82 -21.47
C GLY A 354 17.19 -2.01 -22.77
N THR A 355 16.12 -1.66 -23.49
CA THR A 355 16.20 -0.78 -24.68
C THR A 355 16.15 0.70 -24.31
N LEU A 356 15.32 1.07 -23.34
CA LEU A 356 15.27 2.42 -22.75
C LEU A 356 16.59 2.78 -22.07
N ASP A 357 17.10 1.85 -21.27
CA ASP A 357 18.40 1.92 -20.63
C ASP A 357 19.50 2.18 -21.67
N ARG A 358 19.66 1.34 -22.71
CA ARG A 358 20.65 1.56 -23.80
C ARG A 358 20.47 2.87 -24.56
N ALA A 359 19.28 3.45 -24.54
CA ALA A 359 19.00 4.75 -25.13
C ALA A 359 19.27 5.92 -24.15
N GLY A 360 19.61 5.64 -22.88
CA GLY A 360 19.84 6.58 -21.80
C GLY A 360 18.58 7.38 -21.45
N VAL A 361 17.45 6.68 -21.27
CA VAL A 361 16.11 7.26 -21.11
C VAL A 361 15.57 6.95 -19.72
N VAL A 362 15.30 8.00 -18.95
CA VAL A 362 14.59 7.90 -17.67
C VAL A 362 13.09 7.91 -17.94
N VAL A 363 12.36 7.02 -17.28
CA VAL A 363 10.89 6.94 -17.35
C VAL A 363 10.32 7.56 -16.09
N ASP A 364 9.36 8.47 -16.22
CA ASP A 364 8.73 9.17 -15.11
C ASP A 364 7.64 8.31 -14.44
N LEU A 365 6.75 7.70 -15.23
CA LEU A 365 5.69 6.80 -14.74
C LEU A 365 5.60 5.54 -15.60
N ILE A 366 5.22 4.42 -14.99
CA ILE A 366 4.96 3.14 -15.65
C ILE A 366 3.58 2.63 -15.20
N SER A 367 2.79 2.15 -16.15
CA SER A 367 1.54 1.41 -15.90
C SER A 367 1.54 0.19 -16.80
N THR A 368 1.32 -0.99 -16.23
CA THR A 368 1.59 -2.27 -16.91
C THR A 368 0.50 -3.29 -16.69
N SER A 369 0.28 -4.10 -17.72
CA SER A 369 -0.45 -5.37 -17.69
C SER A 369 0.45 -6.47 -18.26
N GLU A 370 -0.06 -7.69 -18.45
CA GLU A 370 0.73 -8.78 -19.03
C GLU A 370 1.17 -8.50 -20.49
N VAL A 371 0.40 -7.71 -21.24
CA VAL A 371 0.62 -7.48 -22.69
C VAL A 371 0.61 -6.01 -23.13
N HIS A 372 0.28 -5.05 -22.26
CA HIS A 372 0.39 -3.62 -22.52
C HIS A 372 1.25 -2.92 -21.47
N VAL A 373 2.13 -2.02 -21.93
CA VAL A 373 3.01 -1.19 -21.09
C VAL A 373 2.85 0.26 -21.54
N SER A 374 2.35 1.11 -20.65
CA SER A 374 2.26 2.56 -20.80
C SER A 374 3.37 3.22 -20.00
N MET A 375 4.11 4.13 -20.64
CA MET A 375 5.26 4.80 -20.02
C MET A 375 5.22 6.29 -20.31
N ALA A 376 5.18 7.11 -19.25
CA ALA A 376 5.33 8.55 -19.36
C ALA A 376 6.81 8.93 -19.21
N MET A 377 7.31 9.81 -20.07
CA MET A 377 8.68 10.32 -20.00
C MET A 377 8.79 11.74 -20.54
N GLN A 378 9.79 12.49 -20.10
CA GLN A 378 10.06 13.84 -20.58
C GLN A 378 10.43 13.88 -22.08
N HIS A 379 10.01 14.94 -22.77
CA HIS A 379 10.29 15.13 -24.20
C HIS A 379 11.79 15.23 -24.52
N PHE A 380 12.21 14.64 -25.65
CA PHE A 380 13.60 14.62 -26.08
C PHE A 380 14.02 15.95 -26.75
N LEU A 381 15.06 16.60 -26.23
CA LEU A 381 15.69 17.78 -26.87
C LEU A 381 16.23 17.50 -28.30
N ASN A 382 16.41 16.24 -28.68
CA ASN A 382 16.82 15.83 -30.02
C ASN A 382 15.82 14.80 -30.60
N PRO A 383 14.96 15.19 -31.55
CA PRO A 383 13.94 14.31 -32.14
C PRO A 383 14.50 13.00 -32.71
N ARG A 384 15.74 13.02 -33.25
CA ARG A 384 16.38 11.82 -33.82
C ARG A 384 16.66 10.73 -32.80
N ARG A 385 16.78 11.07 -31.50
CA ARG A 385 16.95 10.10 -30.40
C ARG A 385 15.63 9.37 -30.12
N LEU A 386 14.51 10.10 -30.13
CA LEU A 386 13.16 9.53 -30.00
C LEU A 386 12.82 8.62 -31.19
N GLU A 387 13.03 9.07 -32.43
CA GLU A 387 12.79 8.24 -33.62
C GLU A 387 13.62 6.94 -33.63
N ARG A 388 14.82 6.96 -33.04
CA ARG A 388 15.67 5.77 -32.92
C ARG A 388 15.13 4.82 -31.84
N LEU A 389 14.77 5.36 -30.68
CA LEU A 389 14.14 4.61 -29.59
C LEU A 389 12.87 3.90 -30.05
N ILE A 390 11.96 4.62 -30.72
CA ILE A 390 10.71 4.06 -31.27
C ILE A 390 11.03 2.88 -32.20
N ARG A 391 11.93 3.07 -33.18
CA ARG A 391 12.36 2.00 -34.11
C ARG A 391 13.04 0.79 -33.44
N ASP A 392 13.67 0.97 -32.28
CA ASP A 392 14.25 -0.13 -31.52
C ASP A 392 13.20 -0.86 -30.66
N LEU A 393 12.20 -0.15 -30.14
CA LEU A 393 11.06 -0.71 -29.39
C LEU A 393 10.01 -1.37 -30.31
N GLU A 394 9.82 -0.91 -31.55
CA GLU A 394 8.93 -1.51 -32.58
C GLU A 394 9.29 -2.98 -32.89
N LYS A 395 10.54 -3.37 -32.61
CA LYS A 395 11.04 -4.76 -32.71
C LYS A 395 10.55 -5.67 -31.56
N ILE A 396 9.82 -5.11 -30.61
CA ILE A 396 9.34 -5.76 -29.38
C ILE A 396 7.81 -5.80 -29.35
N GLY A 397 7.14 -4.72 -29.80
CA GLY A 397 5.69 -4.60 -29.81
C GLY A 397 5.19 -3.49 -30.73
N ASP A 398 3.87 -3.42 -30.92
CA ASP A 398 3.22 -2.29 -31.61
C ASP A 398 3.24 -1.07 -30.69
N ILE A 399 3.52 0.13 -31.23
CA ILE A 399 3.68 1.36 -30.43
C ILE A 399 2.69 2.43 -30.86
N THR A 400 2.05 3.07 -29.88
CA THR A 400 1.41 4.38 -30.06
C THR A 400 2.10 5.41 -29.16
N VAL A 401 2.17 6.65 -29.65
CA VAL A 401 2.86 7.76 -28.98
C VAL A 401 1.91 8.94 -28.84
N SER A 402 1.60 9.32 -27.61
CA SER A 402 0.81 10.52 -27.28
C SER A 402 1.78 11.65 -26.91
N TYR A 403 1.70 12.76 -27.63
CA TYR A 403 2.50 13.97 -27.41
C TYR A 403 1.69 15.02 -26.63
N ASP A 404 2.35 16.08 -26.18
CA ASP A 404 1.72 17.22 -25.48
C ASP A 404 0.88 16.80 -24.26
N MET A 405 1.46 15.92 -23.43
CA MET A 405 0.88 15.46 -22.18
C MET A 405 1.53 16.16 -20.97
N ALA A 406 0.89 16.07 -19.81
CA ALA A 406 1.41 16.51 -18.53
C ALA A 406 1.13 15.47 -17.43
N ILE A 407 2.08 15.28 -16.50
CA ILE A 407 1.89 14.45 -15.30
C ILE A 407 1.38 15.36 -14.18
N LEU A 408 0.18 15.07 -13.67
CA LEU A 408 -0.39 15.70 -12.48
C LEU A 408 -0.21 14.75 -11.29
N SER A 409 0.45 15.22 -10.23
CA SER A 409 0.80 14.42 -9.05
C SER A 409 0.26 15.05 -7.77
N LEU A 410 -0.41 14.23 -6.95
CA LEU A 410 -0.94 14.61 -5.64
C LEU A 410 -0.12 13.90 -4.55
N VAL A 411 0.56 14.68 -3.70
CA VAL A 411 1.55 14.17 -2.73
C VAL A 411 1.11 14.47 -1.30
N GLY A 412 1.26 13.50 -0.39
CA GLY A 412 1.09 13.71 1.05
C GLY A 412 1.41 12.49 1.91
N ARG A 413 2.04 12.73 3.07
CA ARG A 413 2.54 11.71 4.03
C ARG A 413 1.52 10.64 4.41
N ASN A 414 0.27 11.05 4.64
CA ASN A 414 -0.81 10.18 5.12
C ASN A 414 -1.73 9.67 4.02
N MET A 415 -1.34 9.76 2.74
CA MET A 415 -2.17 9.30 1.61
C MET A 415 -2.57 7.81 1.73
N ARG A 416 -1.71 6.97 2.30
CA ARG A 416 -1.97 5.59 2.76
C ARG A 416 -3.18 5.41 3.71
N ASN A 417 -3.43 6.40 4.56
CA ASN A 417 -4.50 6.38 5.57
C ASN A 417 -5.68 7.31 5.21
N ALA A 418 -5.53 8.16 4.19
CA ALA A 418 -6.52 9.12 3.73
C ALA A 418 -7.53 8.47 2.77
N ILE A 419 -8.39 7.61 3.33
CA ILE A 419 -9.47 6.94 2.59
C ILE A 419 -10.33 8.00 1.89
N GLY A 420 -10.30 8.00 0.56
CA GLY A 420 -11.08 8.90 -0.29
C GLY A 420 -10.27 9.90 -1.12
N SER A 421 -8.99 10.17 -0.82
CA SER A 421 -8.20 11.17 -1.56
C SER A 421 -8.08 10.86 -3.06
N ALA A 422 -7.82 9.59 -3.42
CA ALA A 422 -7.82 9.13 -4.82
C ALA A 422 -9.17 9.36 -5.50
N GLY A 423 -10.26 8.97 -4.83
CA GLY A 423 -11.62 9.13 -5.32
C GLY A 423 -12.01 10.60 -5.52
N LEU A 424 -11.62 11.47 -4.59
CA LEU A 424 -11.83 12.91 -4.66
C LEU A 424 -11.05 13.53 -5.84
N MET A 425 -9.77 13.17 -6.00
CA MET A 425 -8.94 13.63 -7.12
C MET A 425 -9.59 13.28 -8.47
N PHE A 426 -9.89 12.00 -8.70
CA PHE A 426 -10.47 11.57 -9.98
C PHE A 426 -11.91 12.05 -10.19
N ALA A 427 -12.72 12.18 -9.13
CA ALA A 427 -14.06 12.77 -9.23
C ALA A 427 -14.02 14.27 -9.57
N SER A 428 -13.03 15.01 -9.07
CA SER A 428 -12.85 16.42 -9.40
C SER A 428 -12.32 16.62 -10.83
N LEU A 429 -11.41 15.77 -11.33
CA LEU A 429 -11.02 15.77 -12.74
C LEU A 429 -12.20 15.42 -13.66
N ALA A 430 -13.01 14.43 -13.30
CA ALA A 430 -14.19 14.05 -14.07
C ALA A 430 -15.25 15.15 -14.11
N LYS A 431 -15.53 15.83 -12.98
CA LYS A 431 -16.39 17.03 -12.93
C LYS A 431 -15.86 18.19 -13.77
N ALA A 432 -14.53 18.27 -13.93
CA ALA A 432 -13.87 19.26 -14.76
C ALA A 432 -13.85 18.88 -16.25
N GLU A 433 -14.39 17.72 -16.65
CA GLU A 433 -14.29 17.19 -18.02
C GLU A 433 -12.83 17.00 -18.50
N VAL A 434 -11.90 16.74 -17.57
CA VAL A 434 -10.49 16.46 -17.90
C VAL A 434 -10.32 14.97 -18.11
N ASN A 435 -9.91 14.57 -19.33
CA ASN A 435 -9.65 13.18 -19.66
C ASN A 435 -8.31 12.71 -19.06
N ILE A 436 -8.25 11.45 -18.64
CA ILE A 436 -7.08 10.82 -18.03
C ILE A 436 -6.58 9.70 -18.95
N GLU A 437 -5.35 9.83 -19.43
CA GLU A 437 -4.71 8.86 -20.33
C GLU A 437 -4.12 7.68 -19.55
N MET A 438 -3.55 7.95 -18.37
CA MET A 438 -2.78 6.99 -17.59
C MET A 438 -2.89 7.31 -16.10
N ILE A 439 -2.96 6.27 -15.26
CA ILE A 439 -2.90 6.38 -13.79
C ILE A 439 -1.74 5.52 -13.29
N SER A 440 -1.00 6.04 -12.31
CA SER A 440 0.08 5.35 -11.62
C SER A 440 0.04 5.69 -10.13
N GLN A 441 0.04 4.68 -9.28
CA GLN A 441 0.12 4.80 -7.82
C GLN A 441 1.29 3.94 -7.34
N GLY A 442 2.24 4.54 -6.64
CA GLY A 442 3.44 3.85 -6.15
C GLY A 442 3.16 3.01 -4.90
N ALA A 443 4.00 2.01 -4.66
CA ALA A 443 3.92 1.12 -3.48
C ALA A 443 4.18 1.83 -2.14
N SER A 444 4.74 3.06 -2.17
CA SER A 444 4.89 3.92 -0.99
C SER A 444 3.57 4.57 -0.54
N GLU A 445 2.55 4.64 -1.41
CA GLU A 445 1.25 5.28 -1.16
C GLU A 445 1.33 6.75 -0.69
N ILE A 446 2.45 7.45 -0.94
CA ILE A 446 2.65 8.89 -0.66
C ILE A 446 2.20 9.77 -1.84
N ASN A 447 2.22 9.22 -3.06
CA ASN A 447 1.94 9.92 -4.31
C ASN A 447 0.90 9.17 -5.15
N ILE A 448 -0.09 9.92 -5.66
CA ILE A 448 -0.99 9.48 -6.73
C ILE A 448 -0.77 10.37 -7.95
N SER A 449 -0.37 9.76 -9.06
CA SER A 449 -0.06 10.47 -10.30
C SER A 449 -0.95 10.01 -11.45
N CYS A 450 -1.36 10.96 -12.30
CA CYS A 450 -2.05 10.67 -13.55
C CYS A 450 -1.52 11.53 -14.70
N VAL A 451 -1.66 11.02 -15.92
CA VAL A 451 -1.28 11.75 -17.13
C VAL A 451 -2.54 12.28 -17.82
N ILE A 452 -2.51 13.57 -18.13
CA ILE A 452 -3.59 14.33 -18.77
C ILE A 452 -3.04 15.09 -19.98
N GLU A 453 -3.92 15.55 -20.88
CA GLU A 453 -3.50 16.43 -21.98
C GLU A 453 -2.99 17.78 -21.43
N ASN A 454 -1.87 18.27 -21.95
CA ASN A 454 -1.22 19.50 -21.47
C ASN A 454 -2.11 20.76 -21.62
N LYS A 455 -3.11 20.72 -22.51
CA LYS A 455 -4.13 21.79 -22.65
C LYS A 455 -4.96 21.99 -21.37
N ASP A 456 -5.19 20.92 -20.60
CA ASP A 456 -6.01 20.92 -19.39
C ASP A 456 -5.16 21.06 -18.11
N ALA A 457 -3.82 21.09 -18.23
CA ALA A 457 -2.86 21.12 -17.13
C ALA A 457 -3.19 22.16 -16.03
N ILE A 458 -3.33 23.43 -16.42
CA ILE A 458 -3.59 24.54 -15.48
C ILE A 458 -4.98 24.41 -14.83
N LYS A 459 -5.98 23.97 -15.61
CA LYS A 459 -7.37 23.78 -15.15
C LYS A 459 -7.45 22.65 -14.12
N ALA A 460 -6.81 21.51 -14.41
CA ALA A 460 -6.72 20.38 -13.51
C ALA A 460 -5.97 20.75 -12.21
N LEU A 461 -4.83 21.43 -12.32
CA LEU A 461 -4.03 21.85 -11.16
C LEU A 461 -4.82 22.74 -10.19
N ASN A 462 -5.51 23.76 -10.69
CA ASN A 462 -6.34 24.65 -9.86
C ASN A 462 -7.52 23.89 -9.21
N ILE A 463 -8.23 23.05 -9.98
CA ILE A 463 -9.40 22.32 -9.48
C ILE A 463 -9.01 21.28 -8.42
N ILE A 464 -7.86 20.62 -8.54
CA ILE A 464 -7.35 19.70 -7.52
C ILE A 464 -6.85 20.45 -6.29
N HIS A 465 -6.22 21.62 -6.44
CA HIS A 465 -5.87 22.47 -5.30
C HIS A 465 -7.13 22.90 -4.52
N ASP A 466 -8.13 23.43 -5.21
CA ASP A 466 -9.39 23.88 -4.58
C ASP A 466 -10.23 22.71 -4.02
N SER A 467 -10.21 21.53 -4.63
CA SER A 467 -11.00 20.38 -4.16
C SER A 467 -10.31 19.59 -3.05
N CYS A 468 -9.00 19.36 -3.17
CA CYS A 468 -8.25 18.42 -2.34
C CYS A 468 -7.38 19.10 -1.29
N LEU A 469 -7.11 20.41 -1.39
CA LEU A 469 -6.29 21.15 -0.41
C LEU A 469 -7.03 22.31 0.28
N ALA A 470 -8.27 22.66 -0.12
CA ALA A 470 -9.06 23.68 0.57
C ALA A 470 -9.55 23.20 1.94
N ILE A 471 -9.44 24.09 2.93
CA ILE A 471 -10.01 23.88 4.28
C ILE A 471 -11.46 24.39 4.23
N PRO A 472 -12.45 23.68 4.83
CA PRO A 472 -13.80 24.21 4.94
C PRO A 472 -13.80 25.54 5.69
N ALA A 473 -14.44 26.57 5.13
CA ALA A 473 -14.62 27.84 5.83
C ALA A 473 -15.37 27.60 7.15
N ALA A 474 -14.78 28.03 8.27
CA ALA A 474 -15.42 27.90 9.57
C ALA A 474 -16.74 28.71 9.61
N PRO A 475 -17.79 28.25 10.31
CA PRO A 475 -18.99 29.04 10.50
C PRO A 475 -18.67 30.31 11.29
N GLU A 476 -19.24 31.44 10.89
CA GLU A 476 -19.02 32.73 11.56
C GLU A 476 -19.50 32.72 13.02
N ALA A 477 -18.55 32.58 13.95
CA ALA A 477 -18.82 32.70 15.37
C ALA A 477 -18.77 34.17 15.81
N ASN A 478 -19.93 34.81 15.89
CA ASN A 478 -20.09 36.08 16.60
C ASN A 478 -19.77 35.91 18.10
N GLY A 479 -18.87 36.73 18.66
CA GLY A 479 -18.79 36.91 20.12
C GLY A 479 -17.41 37.22 20.70
N ASN A 480 -17.28 38.39 21.32
CA ASN A 480 -16.17 38.77 22.19
C ASN A 480 -15.86 37.72 23.29
N ALA A 481 -14.58 37.45 23.57
CA ALA A 481 -13.86 38.09 24.69
C ALA A 481 -12.54 37.40 25.08
N ASN A 482 -11.55 38.24 25.42
CA ASN A 482 -10.45 38.05 26.38
C ASN A 482 -9.53 36.81 26.31
N GLY A 483 -8.22 37.10 26.18
CA GLY A 483 -7.18 36.10 26.35
C GLY A 483 -7.02 35.62 27.79
N GLY A 484 -6.79 34.31 27.92
CA GLY A 484 -6.31 33.65 29.13
C GLY A 484 -5.32 32.56 28.73
N SER A 485 -4.17 32.52 29.40
CA SER A 485 -3.10 31.56 29.12
C SER A 485 -3.51 30.15 29.59
N ASN A 486 -4.01 29.32 28.68
CA ASN A 486 -4.18 27.89 28.93
C ASN A 486 -2.95 27.13 28.44
N GLY A 487 -2.25 26.46 29.36
CA GLY A 487 -1.18 25.53 29.02
C GLY A 487 -1.71 24.37 28.18
N TYR A 488 -0.95 23.97 27.15
CA TYR A 488 -1.34 22.87 26.28
C TYR A 488 -1.38 21.55 27.06
N VAL A 489 -2.59 21.00 27.22
CA VAL A 489 -2.78 19.66 27.76
C VAL A 489 -2.68 18.68 26.61
N HIS A 490 -1.73 17.74 26.67
CA HIS A 490 -1.62 16.67 25.69
C HIS A 490 -2.89 15.80 25.70
N THR A 491 -3.69 15.93 24.65
CA THR A 491 -4.77 14.99 24.31
C THR A 491 -4.29 14.03 23.23
N LYS A 492 -4.83 12.79 23.23
CA LYS A 492 -4.47 11.77 22.25
C LYS A 492 -5.20 12.07 20.93
N ALA A 493 -4.53 11.93 19.79
CA ALA A 493 -5.14 12.11 18.48
C ALA A 493 -6.21 11.04 18.18
N LEU A 494 -6.03 9.85 18.74
CA LEU A 494 -7.02 8.78 18.83
C LEU A 494 -7.46 8.64 20.30
N THR A 495 -8.59 9.25 20.64
CA THR A 495 -9.40 8.84 21.81
C THR A 495 -10.57 7.99 21.33
N VAL A 496 -11.30 7.39 22.26
CA VAL A 496 -12.60 6.74 21.99
C VAL A 496 -13.54 7.73 21.27
N ASP A 497 -13.44 9.02 21.53
CA ASP A 497 -14.27 10.08 20.96
C ASP A 497 -13.85 10.53 19.55
N THR A 498 -12.62 10.19 19.08
CA THR A 498 -12.09 10.62 17.77
C THR A 498 -11.82 9.47 16.79
N VAL A 499 -11.81 8.22 17.27
CA VAL A 499 -11.89 7.02 16.45
C VAL A 499 -13.23 6.99 15.72
N ASN A 500 -13.29 6.38 14.52
CA ASN A 500 -14.56 6.18 13.82
C ASN A 500 -15.56 5.47 14.76
N PRO A 501 -16.74 6.05 15.06
CA PRO A 501 -17.66 5.48 16.04
C PRO A 501 -18.16 4.08 15.68
N ALA A 502 -18.02 3.64 14.43
CA ALA A 502 -18.29 2.26 14.01
C ALA A 502 -17.24 1.22 14.46
N VAL A 503 -16.15 1.63 15.13
CA VAL A 503 -14.99 0.78 15.48
C VAL A 503 -14.83 0.59 17.00
N LEU A 504 -15.68 1.23 17.81
CA LEU A 504 -15.55 1.24 19.28
C LEU A 504 -16.17 -0.01 19.92
N ASN A 505 -15.35 -0.88 20.53
CA ASN A 505 -15.66 -1.69 21.74
C ASN A 505 -14.57 -2.75 22.02
N VAL A 506 -13.72 -2.56 23.05
CA VAL A 506 -12.86 -3.61 23.63
C VAL A 506 -12.65 -3.35 25.14
N GLU A 507 -13.30 -4.11 26.03
CA GLU A 507 -13.12 -4.00 27.50
C GLU A 507 -12.29 -5.17 28.10
N ALA A 508 -12.20 -6.33 27.43
CA ALA A 508 -11.62 -7.56 28.01
C ALA A 508 -10.07 -7.57 28.13
N ASP A 509 -9.36 -6.96 27.17
CA ASP A 509 -7.88 -6.99 27.12
C ASP A 509 -7.21 -6.23 28.29
N LEU A 510 -7.96 -5.31 28.92
CA LEU A 510 -7.51 -4.56 30.08
C LEU A 510 -7.34 -5.45 31.32
N LEU A 511 -8.23 -6.41 31.55
CA LEU A 511 -8.14 -7.35 32.66
C LEU A 511 -7.05 -8.40 32.45
N ALA A 512 -6.81 -8.81 31.19
CA ALA A 512 -5.69 -9.69 30.84
C ALA A 512 -4.34 -9.04 31.15
N THR A 513 -4.22 -7.74 30.89
CA THR A 513 -3.04 -6.93 31.21
C THR A 513 -2.80 -6.87 32.72
N LYS A 514 -3.83 -6.58 33.52
CA LYS A 514 -3.77 -6.55 35.00
C LYS A 514 -3.30 -7.86 35.64
N LEU A 515 -3.74 -9.01 35.11
CA LEU A 515 -3.24 -10.33 35.55
C LEU A 515 -1.76 -10.52 35.20
N ALA A 516 -1.34 -10.10 34.00
CA ALA A 516 0.07 -10.18 33.59
C ALA A 516 0.98 -9.26 34.43
N GLU A 517 0.45 -8.15 34.92
CA GLU A 517 1.12 -7.22 35.86
C GLU A 517 1.11 -7.72 37.32
N GLY A 518 0.42 -8.83 37.62
CA GLY A 518 0.41 -9.48 38.94
C GLY A 518 -0.64 -8.94 39.92
N GLU A 519 -1.67 -8.24 39.45
CA GLU A 519 -2.78 -7.78 40.30
C GLU A 519 -3.60 -8.97 40.84
N LYS A 520 -3.97 -8.93 42.12
CA LYS A 520 -4.78 -9.99 42.76
C LYS A 520 -6.26 -9.82 42.46
N LEU A 521 -6.70 -10.38 41.34
CA LEU A 521 -8.13 -10.52 40.99
C LEU A 521 -8.77 -11.74 41.70
N PRO A 522 -10.11 -11.84 41.77
CA PRO A 522 -10.80 -13.00 42.36
C PRO A 522 -10.64 -14.31 41.58
N PHE A 523 -10.00 -14.26 40.40
CA PHE A 523 -9.71 -15.39 39.51
C PHE A 523 -8.23 -15.37 39.08
N GLY A 524 -7.67 -16.54 38.77
CA GLY A 524 -6.25 -16.69 38.37
C GLY A 524 -5.97 -16.61 36.86
N GLU A 525 -6.98 -16.80 36.02
CA GLU A 525 -6.88 -16.70 34.56
C GLU A 525 -8.22 -16.25 33.94
N ILE A 526 -8.18 -15.68 32.74
CA ILE A 526 -9.39 -15.33 31.97
C ILE A 526 -9.81 -16.52 31.11
N THR A 527 -11.07 -16.90 31.22
CA THR A 527 -11.71 -17.93 30.39
C THR A 527 -12.44 -17.24 29.22
N TYR A 528 -11.82 -17.24 28.04
CA TYR A 528 -12.39 -16.66 26.83
C TYR A 528 -13.51 -17.53 26.24
N ALA A 529 -14.72 -17.38 26.79
CA ALA A 529 -15.94 -18.00 26.27
C ALA A 529 -16.69 -17.10 25.25
N ASN A 530 -16.03 -16.05 24.79
CA ASN A 530 -16.57 -14.98 23.93
C ASN A 530 -16.30 -15.19 22.44
N ILE A 531 -15.37 -16.06 22.03
CA ILE A 531 -14.97 -16.26 20.63
C ILE A 531 -14.91 -17.74 20.23
N GLY A 532 -15.41 -18.07 19.03
CA GLY A 532 -15.30 -19.42 18.49
C GLY A 532 -13.92 -19.66 17.86
N ASN A 533 -12.90 -19.88 18.70
CA ASN A 533 -11.49 -20.04 18.34
C ASN A 533 -10.90 -21.34 18.93
N PRO A 534 -11.29 -22.54 18.43
CA PRO A 534 -11.15 -23.78 19.21
C PRO A 534 -9.70 -24.15 19.62
N GLN A 535 -8.72 -23.82 18.79
CA GLN A 535 -7.30 -24.15 19.01
C GLN A 535 -6.56 -23.12 19.89
N GLU A 536 -7.25 -22.15 20.50
CA GLU A 536 -6.63 -21.17 21.39
C GLU A 536 -5.95 -21.83 22.59
N LYS A 537 -4.86 -21.23 23.11
CA LYS A 537 -4.04 -21.77 24.21
C LYS A 537 -4.84 -22.18 25.45
N VAL A 538 -5.95 -21.49 25.73
CA VAL A 538 -6.87 -21.78 26.85
C VAL A 538 -7.88 -22.87 26.48
N LEU A 539 -8.37 -22.87 25.23
CA LEU A 539 -9.43 -23.77 24.74
C LEU A 539 -8.91 -25.17 24.31
N LYS A 540 -7.63 -25.29 23.93
CA LYS A 540 -6.88 -26.55 23.83
C LYS A 540 -7.47 -27.62 22.91
N GLN A 541 -8.31 -27.29 21.91
CA GLN A 541 -8.66 -28.25 20.86
C GLN A 541 -7.37 -28.67 20.14
N LYS A 542 -7.11 -29.98 20.08
CA LYS A 542 -5.98 -30.51 19.32
C LYS A 542 -6.24 -30.32 17.82
N PRO A 543 -5.26 -29.84 17.04
CA PRO A 543 -5.37 -29.83 15.59
C PRO A 543 -5.37 -31.25 15.03
N LEU A 544 -6.00 -31.46 13.89
CA LEU A 544 -6.00 -32.75 13.18
C LEU A 544 -4.58 -33.09 12.71
N THR A 545 -4.10 -34.29 13.00
CA THR A 545 -2.71 -34.70 12.72
C THR A 545 -2.42 -34.68 11.23
N TYR A 546 -3.32 -35.20 10.38
CA TYR A 546 -3.18 -35.18 8.92
C TYR A 546 -3.03 -33.76 8.36
N TRP A 547 -3.78 -32.79 8.90
CA TRP A 547 -3.73 -31.38 8.48
C TRP A 547 -2.44 -30.67 8.90
N ARG A 548 -1.79 -31.12 9.98
CA ARG A 548 -0.47 -30.64 10.40
C ARG A 548 0.62 -31.29 9.56
N GLN A 549 0.52 -32.59 9.29
CA GLN A 549 1.45 -33.35 8.45
C GLN A 549 1.55 -32.80 7.02
N VAL A 550 0.42 -32.70 6.29
CA VAL A 550 0.42 -32.16 4.91
C VAL A 550 0.94 -30.73 4.90
N ALA A 551 0.49 -29.89 5.83
CA ALA A 551 0.95 -28.50 5.93
C ALA A 551 2.47 -28.39 6.13
N SER A 552 3.07 -29.20 7.01
CA SER A 552 4.53 -29.21 7.20
C SER A 552 5.29 -29.58 5.92
N LEU A 553 4.75 -30.53 5.14
CA LEU A 553 5.38 -30.98 3.89
C LEU A 553 5.25 -29.97 2.73
N VAL A 554 4.15 -29.21 2.65
CA VAL A 554 4.01 -28.16 1.62
C VAL A 554 4.71 -26.85 1.97
N GLU A 555 4.81 -26.52 3.26
CA GLU A 555 5.56 -25.34 3.75
C GLU A 555 7.08 -25.54 3.65
N TYR A 556 7.57 -26.77 3.85
CA TYR A 556 8.99 -27.10 3.65
C TYR A 556 9.17 -28.32 2.73
N PRO A 557 9.10 -28.13 1.40
CA PRO A 557 9.06 -29.23 0.42
C PRO A 557 10.34 -30.08 0.35
N ASP A 558 11.48 -29.61 0.88
CA ASP A 558 12.68 -30.46 0.99
C ASP A 558 12.51 -31.63 1.97
N LEU A 559 11.51 -31.59 2.86
CA LEU A 559 11.10 -32.77 3.64
C LEU A 559 10.65 -33.94 2.76
N LEU A 560 10.05 -33.68 1.59
CA LEU A 560 9.66 -34.73 0.63
C LEU A 560 10.86 -35.50 0.06
N LYS A 561 12.06 -34.89 0.10
CA LYS A 561 13.33 -35.49 -0.36
C LYS A 561 14.15 -36.09 0.80
N HIS A 562 13.72 -35.88 2.04
CA HIS A 562 14.48 -36.28 3.21
C HIS A 562 14.47 -37.82 3.37
N PRO A 563 15.62 -38.49 3.66
CA PRO A 563 15.67 -39.95 3.73
C PRO A 563 14.66 -40.59 4.69
N LEU A 564 14.35 -39.90 5.80
CA LEU A 564 13.40 -40.36 6.83
C LEU A 564 11.94 -39.97 6.54
N VAL A 565 11.59 -39.39 5.38
CA VAL A 565 10.22 -38.89 5.14
C VAL A 565 9.16 -39.98 5.30
N ASN A 566 9.44 -41.19 4.82
CA ASN A 566 8.55 -42.35 4.93
C ASN A 566 8.47 -42.95 6.35
N GLU A 567 9.37 -42.56 7.25
CA GLU A 567 9.34 -42.92 8.68
C GLU A 567 8.60 -41.86 9.51
N LEU A 568 8.64 -40.60 9.08
CA LEU A 568 8.08 -39.44 9.79
C LEU A 568 6.63 -39.11 9.38
N PHE A 569 6.25 -39.41 8.13
CA PHE A 569 4.95 -39.05 7.56
C PHE A 569 4.27 -40.25 6.88
N PRO A 570 2.94 -40.38 6.99
CA PRO A 570 2.20 -41.45 6.33
C PRO A 570 2.13 -41.22 4.82
N ALA A 571 2.11 -42.31 4.05
CA ALA A 571 2.23 -42.27 2.59
C ALA A 571 1.14 -41.45 1.88
N ASP A 572 -0.06 -41.35 2.43
CA ASP A 572 -1.15 -40.52 1.90
C ASP A 572 -1.00 -39.03 2.21
N ALA A 573 -0.35 -38.65 3.32
CA ALA A 573 0.04 -37.26 3.56
C ALA A 573 1.19 -36.83 2.64
N ILE A 574 2.17 -37.71 2.40
CA ILE A 574 3.23 -37.49 1.41
C ILE A 574 2.63 -37.33 0.02
N ALA A 575 1.78 -38.26 -0.42
CA ALA A 575 1.14 -38.20 -1.74
C ALA A 575 0.29 -36.93 -1.95
N LYS A 576 -0.49 -36.51 -0.94
CA LYS A 576 -1.24 -35.25 -0.98
C LYS A 576 -0.32 -34.02 -1.05
N ALA A 577 0.75 -33.99 -0.27
CA ALA A 577 1.70 -32.88 -0.30
C ALA A 577 2.46 -32.78 -1.64
N THR A 578 2.88 -33.91 -2.20
CA THR A 578 3.49 -33.95 -3.55
C THR A 578 2.50 -33.48 -4.61
N GLN A 579 1.25 -33.97 -4.59
CA GLN A 579 0.19 -33.52 -5.51
C GLN A 579 0.02 -32.00 -5.46
N LEU A 580 -0.06 -31.41 -4.26
CA LEU A 580 -0.18 -29.96 -4.10
C LEU A 580 1.09 -29.24 -4.60
N HIS A 581 2.30 -29.77 -4.34
CA HIS A 581 3.51 -29.15 -4.85
C HIS A 581 3.58 -29.16 -6.39
N ASP A 582 3.13 -30.25 -7.03
CA ASP A 582 3.05 -30.36 -8.49
C ASP A 582 1.98 -29.42 -9.11
N GLU A 583 0.87 -29.19 -8.40
CA GLU A 583 -0.22 -28.30 -8.85
C GLU A 583 0.07 -26.81 -8.67
N PHE A 584 0.88 -26.43 -7.67
CA PHE A 584 1.15 -25.04 -7.30
C PHE A 584 2.56 -24.56 -7.62
N GLY A 585 3.54 -25.46 -7.69
CA GLY A 585 4.96 -25.11 -7.61
C GLY A 585 5.29 -24.49 -6.25
N SER A 586 5.49 -23.17 -6.21
CA SER A 586 5.78 -22.45 -4.95
C SER A 586 4.48 -21.99 -4.27
N ILE A 587 4.25 -22.43 -3.04
CA ILE A 587 3.14 -21.93 -2.21
C ILE A 587 3.27 -20.44 -1.84
N GLY A 588 4.43 -19.83 -2.05
CA GLY A 588 4.65 -18.40 -1.87
C GLY A 588 4.28 -17.54 -3.08
N ALA A 589 3.89 -18.16 -4.21
CA ALA A 589 3.42 -17.44 -5.39
C ALA A 589 1.91 -17.16 -5.32
N TYR A 590 1.45 -16.13 -6.04
CA TYR A 590 0.03 -15.89 -6.23
C TYR A 590 -0.61 -16.98 -7.10
N THR A 591 -1.86 -17.34 -6.79
CA THR A 591 -2.73 -18.11 -7.69
C THR A 591 -3.60 -17.16 -8.52
N GLY A 592 -4.43 -17.68 -9.43
CA GLY A 592 -5.49 -16.87 -10.04
C GLY A 592 -6.44 -16.28 -8.99
N SER A 593 -7.14 -15.19 -9.33
CA SER A 593 -7.92 -14.41 -8.34
C SER A 593 -9.18 -15.09 -7.82
N LYS A 594 -9.74 -16.08 -8.53
CA LYS A 594 -10.74 -17.01 -7.97
C LYS A 594 -10.12 -18.04 -7.00
N GLY A 595 -8.79 -18.10 -6.88
CA GLY A 595 -8.06 -19.20 -6.27
C GLY A 595 -7.66 -20.28 -7.27
N SER A 596 -6.82 -21.21 -6.80
CA SER A 596 -6.27 -22.32 -7.59
C SER A 596 -7.34 -23.20 -8.22
N LEU A 597 -7.26 -23.40 -9.55
CA LEU A 597 -8.25 -24.18 -10.31
C LEU A 597 -8.35 -25.65 -9.84
N PRO A 598 -7.25 -26.40 -9.62
CA PRO A 598 -7.32 -27.75 -9.04
C PRO A 598 -8.08 -27.82 -7.70
N ILE A 599 -7.90 -26.83 -6.81
CA ILE A 599 -8.67 -26.78 -5.56
C ILE A 599 -10.14 -26.46 -5.85
N ARG A 600 -10.44 -25.45 -6.69
CA ARG A 600 -11.84 -25.13 -7.07
C ARG A 600 -12.57 -26.33 -7.67
N GLN A 601 -11.89 -27.13 -8.49
CA GLN A 601 -12.43 -28.39 -9.03
C GLN A 601 -12.76 -29.42 -7.94
N ARG A 602 -11.94 -29.52 -6.89
CA ARG A 602 -12.21 -30.42 -5.75
C ARG A 602 -13.28 -29.87 -4.80
N VAL A 603 -13.38 -28.55 -4.64
CA VAL A 603 -14.52 -27.92 -3.96
C VAL A 603 -15.82 -28.20 -4.73
N ALA A 604 -15.82 -28.06 -6.06
CA ALA A 604 -16.97 -28.39 -6.91
C ALA A 604 -17.38 -29.87 -6.75
N GLN A 605 -16.44 -30.81 -6.84
CA GLN A 605 -16.69 -32.24 -6.63
C GLN A 605 -17.24 -32.55 -5.23
N PHE A 606 -16.76 -31.86 -4.20
CA PHE A 606 -17.27 -31.99 -2.83
C PHE A 606 -18.71 -31.49 -2.69
N ILE A 607 -19.02 -30.33 -3.27
CA ILE A 607 -20.38 -29.77 -3.28
C ILE A 607 -21.33 -30.70 -4.05
N GLU A 608 -20.91 -31.21 -5.21
CA GLU A 608 -21.70 -32.16 -6.00
C GLU A 608 -21.95 -33.48 -5.27
N ALA A 609 -20.94 -34.02 -4.58
CA ALA A 609 -21.07 -35.23 -3.77
C ALA A 609 -21.93 -35.02 -2.51
N ARG A 610 -21.94 -33.81 -1.94
CA ARG A 610 -22.76 -33.42 -0.78
C ARG A 610 -24.24 -33.21 -1.17
N ASP A 611 -24.48 -32.47 -2.24
CA ASP A 611 -25.81 -31.98 -2.61
C ASP A 611 -26.55 -32.89 -3.61
N GLY A 612 -25.82 -33.73 -4.36
CA GLY A 612 -26.38 -34.51 -5.47
C GLY A 612 -26.65 -33.70 -6.75
N PHE A 613 -26.17 -32.45 -6.81
CA PHE A 613 -26.34 -31.53 -7.93
C PHE A 613 -24.99 -30.94 -8.38
N PRO A 614 -24.74 -30.77 -9.69
CA PRO A 614 -23.44 -30.33 -10.20
C PRO A 614 -23.01 -28.96 -9.66
N ALA A 615 -21.70 -28.77 -9.55
CA ALA A 615 -21.05 -27.50 -9.21
C ALA A 615 -20.03 -27.15 -10.30
N ASP A 616 -19.93 -25.88 -10.67
CA ASP A 616 -18.91 -25.43 -11.62
C ASP A 616 -17.74 -24.78 -10.86
N PRO A 617 -16.48 -25.21 -11.07
CA PRO A 617 -15.33 -24.53 -10.48
C PRO A 617 -15.25 -23.04 -10.81
N GLU A 618 -15.80 -22.56 -11.93
CA GLU A 618 -15.80 -21.15 -12.30
C GLU A 618 -16.75 -20.28 -11.46
N HIS A 619 -17.76 -20.86 -10.83
CA HIS A 619 -18.62 -20.17 -9.86
C HIS A 619 -18.07 -20.24 -8.42
N ILE A 620 -16.85 -20.76 -8.23
CA ILE A 620 -16.22 -20.89 -6.91
C ILE A 620 -15.08 -19.89 -6.77
N TYR A 621 -15.07 -19.15 -5.65
CA TYR A 621 -14.02 -18.20 -5.30
C TYR A 621 -13.44 -18.56 -3.94
N LEU A 622 -12.14 -18.86 -3.88
CA LEU A 622 -11.41 -19.10 -2.63
C LEU A 622 -11.10 -17.76 -1.94
N THR A 623 -11.30 -17.70 -0.63
CA THR A 623 -11.30 -16.45 0.15
C THR A 623 -10.44 -16.56 1.42
N GLY A 624 -10.10 -15.41 2.02
CA GLY A 624 -9.36 -15.27 3.30
C GLY A 624 -10.15 -15.71 4.55
N GLY A 625 -10.93 -16.79 4.43
CA GLY A 625 -12.08 -17.12 5.25
C GLY A 625 -13.37 -16.49 4.72
N ALA A 626 -14.52 -16.92 5.25
CA ALA A 626 -15.84 -16.44 4.80
C ALA A 626 -16.05 -14.92 4.93
N THR A 627 -15.45 -14.25 5.93
CA THR A 627 -15.64 -12.81 6.18
C THR A 627 -15.26 -11.91 4.99
N PRO A 628 -14.06 -12.04 4.36
CA PRO A 628 -13.76 -11.41 3.08
C PRO A 628 -14.78 -11.71 1.98
N GLY A 629 -15.30 -12.94 1.91
CA GLY A 629 -16.38 -13.30 0.96
C GLY A 629 -17.66 -12.52 1.20
N VAL A 630 -18.12 -12.43 2.46
CA VAL A 630 -19.30 -11.64 2.86
C VAL A 630 -19.12 -10.16 2.50
N TRP A 631 -17.95 -9.58 2.79
CA TRP A 631 -17.66 -8.18 2.45
C TRP A 631 -17.65 -7.94 0.93
N MET A 632 -17.05 -8.86 0.17
CA MET A 632 -17.02 -8.82 -1.29
C MET A 632 -18.42 -8.87 -1.91
N ILE A 633 -19.28 -9.79 -1.46
CA ILE A 633 -20.63 -9.95 -2.01
C ILE A 633 -21.57 -8.81 -1.59
N LEU A 634 -21.52 -8.36 -0.33
CA LEU A 634 -22.31 -7.21 0.09
C LEU A 634 -21.85 -5.91 -0.60
N GLY A 635 -20.54 -5.72 -0.79
CA GLY A 635 -19.98 -4.56 -1.50
C GLY A 635 -20.28 -4.55 -3.01
N LEU A 636 -20.46 -5.73 -3.62
CA LEU A 636 -20.93 -5.86 -4.99
C LEU A 636 -22.45 -5.60 -5.11
N ALA A 637 -23.25 -6.13 -4.19
CA ALA A 637 -24.71 -6.09 -4.27
C ALA A 637 -25.34 -4.76 -3.82
N LEU A 638 -24.75 -4.09 -2.82
CA LEU A 638 -25.38 -2.97 -2.11
C LEU A 638 -24.68 -1.63 -2.37
N ARG A 639 -25.49 -0.58 -2.55
CA ARG A 639 -25.06 0.82 -2.62
C ARG A 639 -25.50 1.56 -1.34
N PRO A 640 -24.93 2.73 -1.02
CA PRO A 640 -25.41 3.57 0.08
C PRO A 640 -26.93 3.83 0.01
N GLY A 641 -27.66 3.41 1.04
CA GLY A 641 -29.12 3.47 1.15
C GLY A 641 -29.88 2.28 0.55
N ASP A 642 -29.23 1.29 -0.06
CA ASP A 642 -29.87 -0.02 -0.33
C ASP A 642 -30.04 -0.79 1.00
N GLY A 643 -31.01 -1.71 1.06
CA GLY A 643 -31.35 -2.46 2.28
C GLY A 643 -31.05 -3.95 2.17
N ALA A 644 -30.71 -4.57 3.30
CA ALA A 644 -30.48 -6.02 3.42
C ALA A 644 -31.18 -6.60 4.65
N LEU A 645 -31.86 -7.73 4.47
CA LEU A 645 -32.49 -8.49 5.54
C LEU A 645 -31.45 -9.32 6.29
N ILE A 646 -31.46 -9.24 7.61
CA ILE A 646 -30.55 -9.97 8.50
C ILE A 646 -31.35 -10.57 9.67
N PRO A 647 -30.95 -11.72 10.23
CA PRO A 647 -31.64 -12.28 11.39
C PRO A 647 -31.47 -11.39 12.64
N ARG A 648 -32.29 -11.66 13.65
CA ARG A 648 -32.18 -11.13 15.01
C ARG A 648 -32.49 -12.30 15.95
N PRO A 649 -31.51 -12.80 16.73
CA PRO A 649 -30.09 -12.41 16.78
C PRO A 649 -29.28 -12.80 15.52
N GLN A 650 -28.17 -12.10 15.25
CA GLN A 650 -27.24 -12.38 14.13
C GLN A 650 -25.76 -12.24 14.48
N TYR A 651 -24.90 -12.89 13.70
CA TYR A 651 -23.44 -12.73 13.81
C TYR A 651 -23.00 -11.31 13.35
N PRO A 652 -22.40 -10.47 14.22
CA PRO A 652 -22.28 -9.01 13.97
C PRO A 652 -21.44 -8.54 12.77
N VAL A 653 -20.83 -9.47 12.02
CA VAL A 653 -20.13 -9.15 10.76
C VAL A 653 -21.07 -8.48 9.74
N TYR A 654 -22.34 -8.90 9.68
CA TYR A 654 -23.30 -8.35 8.72
C TYR A 654 -23.67 -6.91 9.08
N THR A 655 -24.03 -6.64 10.34
CA THR A 655 -24.26 -5.25 10.81
C THR A 655 -23.04 -4.35 10.61
N ALA A 656 -21.83 -4.84 10.85
CA ALA A 656 -20.61 -4.08 10.62
C ALA A 656 -20.37 -3.78 9.12
N CYS A 657 -20.57 -4.76 8.23
CA CYS A 657 -20.44 -4.57 6.78
C CYS A 657 -21.50 -3.60 6.25
N LEU A 658 -22.76 -3.73 6.68
CA LEU A 658 -23.85 -2.84 6.25
C LEU A 658 -23.61 -1.39 6.71
N ALA A 659 -23.16 -1.19 7.95
CA ALA A 659 -22.78 0.13 8.45
C ALA A 659 -21.64 0.76 7.64
N HIS A 660 -20.62 -0.03 7.28
CA HIS A 660 -19.50 0.41 6.44
C HIS A 660 -19.92 0.79 5.02
N LEU A 661 -20.87 0.05 4.43
CA LEU A 661 -21.42 0.31 3.08
C LEU A 661 -22.50 1.42 3.07
N HIS A 662 -22.83 1.99 4.24
CA HIS A 662 -23.99 2.87 4.44
C HIS A 662 -25.32 2.24 3.94
N ALA A 663 -25.45 0.93 4.06
CA ALA A 663 -26.63 0.15 3.73
C ALA A 663 -27.53 -0.04 4.97
N VAL A 664 -28.83 -0.19 4.77
CA VAL A 664 -29.82 -0.24 5.86
C VAL A 664 -30.08 -1.69 6.30
N PRO A 665 -29.79 -2.06 7.56
CA PRO A 665 -30.13 -3.39 8.09
C PRO A 665 -31.63 -3.49 8.38
N VAL A 666 -32.28 -4.52 7.83
CA VAL A 666 -33.71 -4.80 8.02
C VAL A 666 -33.86 -6.10 8.80
N SER A 667 -33.89 -6.03 10.13
CA SER A 667 -33.95 -7.24 10.97
C SER A 667 -35.26 -8.01 10.82
N TYR A 668 -35.18 -9.34 10.67
CA TYR A 668 -36.27 -10.28 10.89
C TYR A 668 -35.96 -11.14 12.13
N SER A 669 -36.98 -11.52 12.90
CA SER A 669 -36.82 -12.22 14.17
C SER A 669 -36.72 -13.74 13.97
N LEU A 670 -35.89 -14.39 14.79
CA LEU A 670 -35.91 -15.85 14.97
C LEU A 670 -36.82 -16.21 16.17
N ASN A 671 -37.56 -17.31 16.08
CA ASN A 671 -38.47 -17.72 17.15
C ASN A 671 -37.74 -18.56 18.21
N GLU A 672 -37.34 -17.93 19.30
CA GLU A 672 -36.69 -18.60 20.44
C GLU A 672 -37.48 -19.80 20.97
N THR A 673 -38.81 -19.66 21.11
CA THR A 673 -39.66 -20.71 21.71
C THR A 673 -39.79 -21.95 20.82
N GLU A 674 -39.51 -21.82 19.53
CA GLU A 674 -39.44 -22.90 18.54
C GLU A 674 -37.98 -23.26 18.19
N GLY A 675 -37.07 -23.15 19.16
CA GLY A 675 -35.68 -23.55 19.01
C GLY A 675 -34.87 -22.66 18.06
N TRP A 676 -35.19 -21.37 18.00
CA TRP A 676 -34.61 -20.39 17.09
C TRP A 676 -34.80 -20.74 15.59
N ALA A 677 -35.96 -21.30 15.24
CA ALA A 677 -36.42 -21.41 13.86
C ALA A 677 -36.65 -20.03 13.22
N LEU A 678 -36.58 -19.93 11.89
CA LEU A 678 -36.85 -18.68 11.18
C LEU A 678 -38.36 -18.47 11.04
N ASP A 679 -38.89 -17.43 11.70
CA ASP A 679 -40.30 -17.05 11.57
C ASP A 679 -40.56 -16.34 10.23
N LEU A 680 -41.23 -17.05 9.33
CA LEU A 680 -41.64 -16.55 8.02
C LEU A 680 -42.64 -15.39 8.11
N THR A 681 -43.40 -15.30 9.21
CA THR A 681 -44.30 -14.18 9.48
C THR A 681 -43.50 -12.93 9.80
N SER A 682 -42.48 -13.03 10.67
CA SER A 682 -41.53 -11.94 10.94
C SER A 682 -40.75 -11.55 9.68
N LEU A 683 -40.27 -12.52 8.88
CA LEU A 683 -39.59 -12.24 7.61
C LEU A 683 -40.48 -11.47 6.63
N LYS A 684 -41.72 -11.92 6.39
CA LYS A 684 -42.68 -11.21 5.50
C LYS A 684 -43.02 -9.82 6.03
N LYS A 685 -43.17 -9.64 7.34
CA LYS A 685 -43.34 -8.30 7.96
C LYS A 685 -42.10 -7.42 7.80
N ALA A 686 -40.90 -7.97 7.94
CA ALA A 686 -39.64 -7.26 7.77
C ALA A 686 -39.44 -6.80 6.32
N ILE A 687 -39.80 -7.65 5.34
CA ILE A 687 -39.83 -7.31 3.91
C ILE A 687 -40.83 -6.19 3.65
N ALA A 688 -42.08 -6.34 4.09
CA ALA A 688 -43.11 -5.31 3.92
C ALA A 688 -42.71 -3.97 4.57
N ARG A 689 -42.08 -3.99 5.76
CA ARG A 689 -41.49 -2.79 6.37
C ARG A 689 -40.38 -2.20 5.50
N GLY A 690 -39.42 -3.02 5.06
CA GLY A 690 -38.27 -2.58 4.28
C GLY A 690 -38.61 -2.07 2.87
N ARG A 691 -39.71 -2.53 2.28
CA ARG A 691 -40.26 -2.03 1.00
C ARG A 691 -41.05 -0.72 1.14
N ASN A 692 -41.63 -0.46 2.32
CA ASN A 692 -42.43 0.74 2.60
C ASN A 692 -41.64 1.88 3.28
N ASP A 693 -40.42 1.61 3.75
CA ASP A 693 -39.54 2.60 4.37
C ASP A 693 -38.89 3.51 3.32
N LEU A 694 -39.28 4.78 3.31
CA LEU A 694 -38.78 5.78 2.35
C LEU A 694 -37.28 6.10 2.49
N SER A 695 -36.62 5.66 3.58
CA SER A 695 -35.16 5.77 3.73
C SER A 695 -34.40 4.67 2.97
N ILE A 696 -35.07 3.57 2.58
CA ILE A 696 -34.49 2.43 1.88
C ILE A 696 -34.74 2.58 0.39
N LYS A 697 -33.69 2.78 -0.39
CA LYS A 697 -33.75 2.94 -1.86
C LYS A 697 -34.19 1.66 -2.56
N THR A 698 -33.67 0.53 -2.13
CA THR A 698 -33.97 -0.80 -2.70
C THR A 698 -33.61 -1.88 -1.69
N LEU A 699 -34.59 -2.66 -1.23
CA LEU A 699 -34.34 -3.91 -0.51
C LEU A 699 -33.85 -4.97 -1.51
N LYS A 700 -32.67 -5.55 -1.29
CA LYS A 700 -31.97 -6.39 -2.29
C LYS A 700 -31.54 -7.77 -1.82
N ALA A 701 -31.14 -7.91 -0.56
CA ALA A 701 -30.43 -9.09 -0.08
C ALA A 701 -31.13 -9.71 1.13
N LEU A 702 -31.05 -11.03 1.26
CA LEU A 702 -31.49 -11.81 2.42
C LEU A 702 -30.34 -12.67 2.93
N VAL A 703 -29.85 -12.37 4.13
CA VAL A 703 -28.83 -13.16 4.83
C VAL A 703 -29.51 -14.23 5.67
N VAL A 704 -29.06 -15.47 5.56
CA VAL A 704 -29.47 -16.60 6.41
C VAL A 704 -28.22 -17.30 6.94
N ILE A 705 -28.19 -17.61 8.23
CA ILE A 705 -27.06 -18.27 8.91
C ILE A 705 -27.51 -19.66 9.36
N ASN A 706 -26.93 -20.73 8.79
CA ASN A 706 -27.37 -22.11 9.04
C ASN A 706 -26.19 -23.10 8.97
N PRO A 707 -25.82 -23.79 10.07
CA PRO A 707 -26.30 -23.63 11.45
C PRO A 707 -26.03 -22.23 12.04
N GLY A 708 -26.97 -21.77 12.89
CA GLY A 708 -27.05 -20.40 13.38
C GLY A 708 -25.97 -19.98 14.38
N ASN A 709 -25.62 -18.69 14.34
CA ASN A 709 -24.73 -18.02 15.29
C ASN A 709 -25.35 -16.65 15.64
N PRO A 710 -25.73 -16.40 16.91
CA PRO A 710 -25.30 -17.10 18.13
C PRO A 710 -26.13 -18.33 18.55
N THR A 711 -27.24 -18.63 17.87
CA THR A 711 -28.31 -19.53 18.37
C THR A 711 -27.97 -21.02 18.41
N GLY A 712 -27.08 -21.49 17.54
CA GLY A 712 -26.79 -22.92 17.39
C GLY A 712 -27.93 -23.74 16.74
N SER A 713 -28.98 -23.10 16.24
CA SER A 713 -30.10 -23.78 15.57
C SER A 713 -29.77 -24.23 14.15
N CYS A 714 -30.38 -25.33 13.70
CA CYS A 714 -30.35 -25.75 12.30
C CYS A 714 -31.73 -25.48 11.68
N LEU A 715 -31.79 -25.09 10.41
CA LEU A 715 -33.07 -24.99 9.70
C LEU A 715 -33.59 -26.37 9.28
N SER A 716 -34.90 -26.52 9.11
CA SER A 716 -35.49 -27.67 8.43
C SER A 716 -35.52 -27.44 6.92
N GLU A 717 -35.49 -28.51 6.13
CA GLU A 717 -35.59 -28.42 4.67
C GLU A 717 -36.88 -27.70 4.22
N GLU A 718 -38.01 -27.97 4.89
CA GLU A 718 -39.30 -27.31 4.65
C GLU A 718 -39.18 -25.78 4.80
N ASN A 719 -38.62 -25.31 5.92
CA ASN A 719 -38.43 -23.89 6.18
C ASN A 719 -37.43 -23.26 5.18
N MET A 720 -36.40 -24.01 4.76
CA MET A 720 -35.48 -23.58 3.69
C MET A 720 -36.18 -23.45 2.33
N ARG A 721 -37.10 -24.35 1.98
CA ARG A 721 -37.90 -24.25 0.74
C ARG A 721 -38.79 -23.01 0.75
N GLU A 722 -39.40 -22.70 1.88
CA GLU A 722 -40.22 -21.48 2.04
C GLU A 722 -39.37 -20.19 1.98
N ILE A 723 -38.15 -20.21 2.52
CA ILE A 723 -37.20 -19.10 2.38
C ILE A 723 -36.80 -18.88 0.91
N VAL A 724 -36.50 -19.96 0.17
CA VAL A 724 -36.18 -19.87 -1.27
C VAL A 724 -37.38 -19.38 -2.08
N GLN A 725 -38.59 -19.81 -1.76
CA GLN A 725 -39.83 -19.30 -2.36
C GLN A 725 -39.99 -17.78 -2.12
N ILE A 726 -39.76 -17.30 -0.88
CA ILE A 726 -39.82 -15.87 -0.56
C ILE A 726 -38.73 -15.09 -1.31
N ALA A 727 -37.50 -15.63 -1.41
CA ALA A 727 -36.42 -14.98 -2.16
C ALA A 727 -36.76 -14.83 -3.66
N TYR A 728 -37.44 -15.81 -4.24
CA TYR A 728 -38.00 -15.73 -5.60
C TYR A 728 -39.12 -14.68 -5.70
N ASP A 729 -40.16 -14.81 -4.88
CA ASP A 729 -41.36 -13.95 -4.92
C ASP A 729 -41.02 -12.47 -4.74
N GLU A 730 -40.02 -12.17 -3.91
CA GLU A 730 -39.60 -10.81 -3.54
C GLU A 730 -38.35 -10.32 -4.30
N SER A 731 -37.80 -11.13 -5.20
CA SER A 731 -36.57 -10.82 -5.97
C SER A 731 -35.40 -10.38 -5.07
N LEU A 732 -34.96 -11.28 -4.20
CA LEU A 732 -33.89 -11.06 -3.23
C LEU A 732 -32.71 -12.00 -3.48
N LEU A 733 -31.50 -11.43 -3.52
CA LEU A 733 -30.24 -12.19 -3.50
C LEU A 733 -30.12 -12.93 -2.16
N LEU A 734 -30.01 -14.26 -2.20
CA LEU A 734 -29.91 -15.10 -1.01
C LEU A 734 -28.44 -15.32 -0.62
N LEU A 735 -28.08 -14.96 0.61
CA LEU A 735 -26.73 -15.14 1.17
C LEU A 735 -26.80 -16.22 2.26
N ALA A 736 -26.30 -17.42 1.95
CA ALA A 736 -26.34 -18.58 2.84
C ALA A 736 -25.00 -18.78 3.58
N ASP A 737 -24.92 -18.32 4.83
CA ASP A 737 -23.76 -18.53 5.70
C ASP A 737 -23.76 -19.95 6.27
N GLU A 738 -23.07 -20.86 5.59
CA GLU A 738 -23.00 -22.30 5.86
C GLU A 738 -21.66 -22.70 6.51
N VAL A 739 -20.99 -21.77 7.22
CA VAL A 739 -19.67 -22.03 7.83
C VAL A 739 -19.68 -23.12 8.91
N TYR A 740 -20.82 -23.41 9.52
CA TYR A 740 -20.98 -24.45 10.54
C TYR A 740 -21.53 -25.79 10.02
N GLN A 741 -21.61 -26.01 8.70
CA GLN A 741 -22.25 -27.22 8.12
C GLN A 741 -21.70 -28.56 8.63
N THR A 742 -20.42 -28.63 9.04
CA THR A 742 -19.80 -29.83 9.63
C THR A 742 -19.98 -29.93 11.16
N ASN A 743 -20.61 -28.95 11.80
CA ASN A 743 -20.98 -28.93 13.22
C ASN A 743 -22.50 -29.10 13.35
N VAL A 744 -23.01 -30.29 13.05
CA VAL A 744 -24.39 -30.69 13.40
C VAL A 744 -24.28 -31.84 14.39
N TYR A 745 -24.90 -31.72 15.56
CA TYR A 745 -24.67 -32.63 16.68
C TYR A 745 -25.47 -33.93 16.62
N GLU A 746 -26.62 -33.91 15.94
CA GLU A 746 -27.51 -35.07 15.73
C GLU A 746 -27.85 -35.24 14.23
N PRO A 747 -26.85 -35.50 13.37
CA PRO A 747 -27.06 -35.56 11.92
C PRO A 747 -28.02 -36.68 11.48
N GLU A 748 -28.23 -37.71 12.29
CA GLU A 748 -29.22 -38.77 12.05
C GLU A 748 -30.67 -38.29 12.27
N ARG A 749 -30.89 -37.30 13.14
CA ARG A 749 -32.20 -36.70 13.40
C ARG A 749 -32.48 -35.53 12.44
N LYS A 750 -31.47 -34.70 12.21
CA LYS A 750 -31.59 -33.46 11.43
C LYS A 750 -30.26 -33.19 10.72
N PRO A 751 -30.01 -33.80 9.55
CA PRO A 751 -28.76 -33.59 8.82
C PRO A 751 -28.63 -32.15 8.33
N PHE A 752 -27.39 -31.73 8.06
CA PHE A 752 -27.18 -30.50 7.29
C PHE A 752 -27.71 -30.69 5.86
N VAL A 753 -28.50 -29.71 5.40
CA VAL A 753 -28.96 -29.57 4.02
C VAL A 753 -28.49 -28.19 3.57
N SER A 754 -27.94 -28.08 2.36
CA SER A 754 -27.47 -26.79 1.82
C SER A 754 -28.59 -26.02 1.13
N PHE A 755 -28.48 -24.68 1.11
CA PHE A 755 -29.39 -23.85 0.34
C PHE A 755 -29.30 -24.12 -1.16
N LYS A 756 -28.12 -24.55 -1.66
CA LYS A 756 -27.96 -24.99 -3.05
C LYS A 756 -28.76 -26.26 -3.35
N GLN A 757 -28.68 -27.28 -2.50
CA GLN A 757 -29.45 -28.52 -2.64
C GLN A 757 -30.95 -28.23 -2.64
N VAL A 758 -31.41 -27.40 -1.69
CA VAL A 758 -32.81 -26.97 -1.63
C VAL A 758 -33.21 -26.24 -2.91
N LEU A 759 -32.48 -25.20 -3.31
CA LEU A 759 -32.75 -24.41 -4.52
C LEU A 759 -32.82 -25.26 -5.79
N ARG A 760 -31.83 -26.14 -6.02
CA ARG A 760 -31.81 -27.01 -7.20
C ARG A 760 -32.88 -28.10 -7.19
N SER A 761 -33.52 -28.35 -6.04
CA SER A 761 -34.68 -29.24 -5.91
C SER A 761 -36.03 -28.51 -5.91
N MET A 762 -36.07 -27.19 -6.13
CA MET A 762 -37.32 -26.44 -6.34
C MET A 762 -37.84 -26.64 -7.78
N PRO A 763 -39.14 -26.45 -8.03
CA PRO A 763 -39.67 -26.45 -9.40
C PRO A 763 -39.15 -25.25 -10.20
N GLU A 764 -39.07 -25.39 -11.54
CA GLU A 764 -38.84 -24.24 -12.42
C GLU A 764 -40.05 -23.28 -12.42
N PRO A 765 -39.84 -21.95 -12.52
CA PRO A 765 -38.56 -21.28 -12.82
C PRO A 765 -37.68 -20.99 -11.58
N ILE A 766 -38.08 -21.38 -10.37
CA ILE A 766 -37.42 -20.97 -9.12
C ILE A 766 -35.96 -21.46 -9.08
N ALA A 767 -35.73 -22.74 -9.42
CA ALA A 767 -34.41 -23.37 -9.39
C ALA A 767 -33.37 -22.70 -10.30
N SER A 768 -33.81 -22.10 -11.42
CA SER A 768 -32.94 -21.35 -12.35
C SER A 768 -32.92 -19.84 -12.13
N SER A 769 -33.86 -19.27 -11.35
CA SER A 769 -34.01 -17.81 -11.22
C SER A 769 -33.49 -17.20 -9.93
N VAL A 770 -33.51 -17.92 -8.79
CA VAL A 770 -33.06 -17.34 -7.51
C VAL A 770 -31.54 -17.23 -7.50
N GLU A 771 -31.03 -16.02 -7.35
CA GLU A 771 -29.62 -15.73 -7.11
C GLU A 771 -29.23 -16.18 -5.68
N LEU A 772 -28.22 -17.05 -5.58
CA LEU A 772 -27.73 -17.58 -4.31
C LEU A 772 -26.20 -17.46 -4.24
N VAL A 773 -25.70 -17.08 -3.07
CA VAL A 773 -24.28 -17.19 -2.72
C VAL A 773 -24.13 -17.92 -1.39
N SER A 774 -23.47 -19.08 -1.41
CA SER A 774 -23.17 -19.89 -0.22
C SER A 774 -21.74 -19.63 0.26
N PHE A 775 -21.56 -19.49 1.58
CA PHE A 775 -20.26 -19.20 2.22
C PHE A 775 -19.78 -20.39 3.05
N HIS A 776 -18.50 -20.75 2.95
CA HIS A 776 -17.88 -21.77 3.80
C HIS A 776 -16.43 -21.41 4.23
N SER A 777 -15.92 -22.07 5.29
CA SER A 777 -14.71 -21.64 6.01
C SER A 777 -14.04 -22.79 6.77
N ILE A 778 -12.70 -22.86 6.74
CA ILE A 778 -11.91 -23.86 7.47
C ILE A 778 -11.81 -23.56 8.98
N SER A 779 -12.15 -22.33 9.36
CA SER A 779 -12.00 -21.81 10.72
C SER A 779 -12.93 -22.45 11.74
N LYS A 780 -14.03 -23.05 11.27
CA LYS A 780 -15.07 -23.68 12.09
C LYS A 780 -14.96 -25.20 11.97
N GLY A 781 -16.02 -25.94 12.26
CA GLY A 781 -15.99 -27.39 12.14
C GLY A 781 -15.10 -28.07 13.17
N VAL A 782 -14.76 -29.30 12.83
CA VAL A 782 -13.74 -30.10 13.49
C VAL A 782 -12.33 -29.56 13.20
N SER A 783 -12.09 -28.94 12.03
CA SER A 783 -10.79 -28.37 11.65
C SER A 783 -10.36 -27.24 12.58
N GLY A 784 -11.22 -26.24 12.80
CA GLY A 784 -10.96 -25.15 13.74
C GLY A 784 -9.76 -24.26 13.37
N GLU A 785 -9.36 -24.21 12.10
CA GLU A 785 -8.10 -23.61 11.63
C GLU A 785 -8.19 -22.08 11.45
N CYS A 786 -8.67 -21.38 12.50
CA CYS A 786 -8.98 -19.94 12.48
C CYS A 786 -7.84 -19.04 11.98
N GLY A 787 -6.59 -19.39 12.30
CA GLY A 787 -5.39 -18.63 11.92
C GLY A 787 -4.95 -18.82 10.46
N ARG A 788 -5.37 -19.91 9.78
CA ARG A 788 -4.95 -20.20 8.39
C ARG A 788 -5.76 -19.44 7.33
N ARG A 789 -6.84 -18.76 7.72
CA ARG A 789 -7.61 -17.84 6.86
C ARG A 789 -8.04 -18.46 5.51
N GLY A 790 -8.55 -19.70 5.53
CA GLY A 790 -9.13 -20.35 4.35
C GLY A 790 -10.65 -20.34 4.34
N GLY A 791 -11.24 -20.13 3.17
CA GLY A 791 -12.67 -20.27 2.93
C GLY A 791 -12.97 -20.27 1.44
N TYR A 792 -14.24 -20.41 1.10
CA TYR A 792 -14.71 -20.22 -0.26
C TYR A 792 -16.14 -19.66 -0.27
N ILE A 793 -16.53 -19.13 -1.42
CA ILE A 793 -17.93 -18.90 -1.78
C ILE A 793 -18.25 -19.66 -3.07
N GLU A 794 -19.50 -20.08 -3.21
CA GLU A 794 -20.09 -20.57 -4.46
C GLU A 794 -21.22 -19.63 -4.88
N THR A 795 -21.21 -19.20 -6.14
CA THR A 795 -22.27 -18.40 -6.77
C THR A 795 -23.21 -19.28 -7.57
N VAL A 796 -24.51 -18.96 -7.56
CA VAL A 796 -25.55 -19.73 -8.26
C VAL A 796 -26.54 -18.75 -8.87
N ASN A 797 -26.79 -18.91 -10.17
CA ASN A 797 -27.73 -18.10 -10.98
C ASN A 797 -27.45 -16.58 -11.02
N LEU A 798 -26.24 -16.12 -10.67
CA LEU A 798 -25.86 -14.70 -10.85
C LEU A 798 -25.84 -14.31 -12.32
N ASP A 799 -26.15 -13.04 -12.60
CA ASP A 799 -25.98 -12.46 -13.94
C ASP A 799 -24.49 -12.54 -14.37
N PRO A 800 -24.17 -12.97 -15.60
CA PRO A 800 -22.78 -13.11 -16.07
C PRO A 800 -21.95 -11.81 -16.00
N GLY A 801 -22.57 -10.64 -16.21
CA GLY A 801 -21.90 -9.35 -16.06
C GLY A 801 -21.61 -9.00 -14.60
N VAL A 802 -22.45 -9.46 -13.67
CA VAL A 802 -22.18 -9.36 -12.22
C VAL A 802 -21.03 -10.30 -11.83
N GLU A 803 -20.92 -11.49 -12.42
CA GLU A 803 -19.77 -12.39 -12.18
C GLU A 803 -18.44 -11.83 -12.70
N GLU A 804 -18.42 -11.14 -13.85
CA GLU A 804 -17.22 -10.43 -14.33
C GLU A 804 -16.79 -9.32 -13.35
N LEU A 805 -17.75 -8.59 -12.76
CA LEU A 805 -17.49 -7.59 -11.72
C LEU A 805 -17.03 -8.22 -10.40
N LEU A 806 -17.55 -9.40 -10.03
CA LEU A 806 -17.08 -10.17 -8.88
C LEU A 806 -15.62 -10.61 -9.05
N LEU A 807 -15.26 -11.12 -10.23
CA LEU A 807 -13.88 -11.46 -10.58
C LEU A 807 -12.96 -10.23 -10.51
N LYS A 808 -13.42 -9.08 -11.03
CA LYS A 808 -12.69 -7.81 -10.91
C LYS A 808 -12.48 -7.42 -9.44
N MET A 809 -13.51 -7.55 -8.60
CA MET A 809 -13.41 -7.24 -7.16
C MET A 809 -12.44 -8.20 -6.43
N ALA A 810 -12.49 -9.49 -6.74
CA ALA A 810 -11.54 -10.48 -6.21
C ALA A 810 -10.09 -10.16 -6.59
N SER A 811 -9.85 -9.66 -7.81
CA SER A 811 -8.49 -9.32 -8.28
C SER A 811 -7.80 -8.19 -7.50
N ILE A 812 -8.57 -7.33 -6.81
CA ILE A 812 -8.02 -6.24 -5.96
C ILE A 812 -7.15 -6.82 -4.83
N SER A 813 -7.50 -8.00 -4.31
CA SER A 813 -6.72 -8.69 -3.27
C SER A 813 -5.69 -9.68 -3.84
N LEU A 814 -5.47 -9.67 -5.16
CA LEU A 814 -4.68 -10.63 -5.94
C LEU A 814 -5.20 -12.07 -5.87
N CYS A 815 -5.04 -12.76 -4.73
CA CYS A 815 -5.66 -14.05 -4.42
C CYS A 815 -5.75 -14.26 -2.88
N ALA A 816 -6.56 -15.22 -2.43
CA ALA A 816 -6.53 -15.67 -1.03
C ALA A 816 -5.16 -16.28 -0.66
N PRO A 817 -4.72 -16.23 0.61
CA PRO A 817 -3.47 -16.87 1.05
C PRO A 817 -3.43 -18.36 0.68
N VAL A 818 -2.35 -18.82 0.03
CA VAL A 818 -2.26 -20.18 -0.52
C VAL A 818 -2.33 -21.26 0.56
N SER A 819 -1.75 -21.02 1.75
CA SER A 819 -1.90 -21.92 2.91
C SER A 819 -3.35 -22.03 3.39
N GLY A 820 -4.15 -20.97 3.24
CA GLY A 820 -5.60 -20.99 3.44
C GLY A 820 -6.34 -21.76 2.34
N GLN A 821 -5.93 -21.62 1.09
CA GLN A 821 -6.46 -22.42 -0.03
C GLN A 821 -6.18 -23.92 0.17
N ILE A 822 -4.95 -24.30 0.56
CA ILE A 822 -4.59 -25.68 0.92
C ILE A 822 -5.40 -26.18 2.12
N GLY A 823 -5.72 -25.31 3.09
CA GLY A 823 -6.68 -25.64 4.14
C GLY A 823 -8.06 -26.00 3.58
N VAL A 824 -8.55 -25.27 2.57
CA VAL A 824 -9.82 -25.61 1.89
C VAL A 824 -9.71 -26.96 1.18
N ASP A 825 -8.58 -27.27 0.53
CA ASP A 825 -8.32 -28.57 -0.08
C ASP A 825 -8.47 -29.73 0.92
N LEU A 826 -7.85 -29.59 2.10
CA LEU A 826 -7.87 -30.59 3.15
C LEU A 826 -9.24 -30.76 3.82
N LEU A 827 -10.11 -29.74 3.72
CA LEU A 827 -11.50 -29.79 4.16
C LEU A 827 -12.38 -30.56 3.18
N VAL A 828 -12.26 -30.28 1.89
CA VAL A 828 -13.10 -30.87 0.83
C VAL A 828 -12.55 -32.21 0.29
N SER A 829 -11.27 -32.50 0.56
CA SER A 829 -10.56 -33.69 0.13
C SER A 829 -9.81 -34.38 1.29
N PRO A 830 -10.53 -34.84 2.34
CA PRO A 830 -9.94 -35.53 3.49
C PRO A 830 -9.40 -36.93 3.11
N PRO A 831 -8.66 -37.60 4.01
CA PRO A 831 -8.27 -39.01 3.85
C PRO A 831 -9.47 -39.90 3.51
N LYS A 832 -9.27 -40.90 2.64
CA LYS A 832 -10.32 -41.80 2.17
C LYS A 832 -10.28 -43.14 2.93
N PRO A 833 -11.42 -43.84 3.10
CA PRO A 833 -11.45 -45.18 3.68
C PRO A 833 -10.38 -46.10 3.06
N GLY A 834 -9.55 -46.70 3.92
CA GLY A 834 -8.42 -47.54 3.50
C GLY A 834 -7.08 -46.81 3.28
N SER A 835 -7.01 -45.48 3.39
CA SER A 835 -5.73 -44.75 3.39
C SER A 835 -5.07 -44.77 4.79
N PRO A 836 -3.71 -44.73 4.89
CA PRO A 836 -3.00 -44.83 6.17
C PRO A 836 -3.43 -43.83 7.25
N SER A 837 -3.81 -42.61 6.88
CA SER A 837 -4.22 -41.57 7.83
C SER A 837 -5.71 -41.61 8.21
N TYR A 838 -6.54 -42.41 7.54
CA TYR A 838 -8.00 -42.33 7.63
C TYR A 838 -8.57 -42.63 9.02
N GLU A 839 -8.17 -43.75 9.64
CA GLU A 839 -8.74 -44.13 10.95
C GLU A 839 -8.35 -43.14 12.05
N LEU A 840 -7.11 -42.61 12.03
CA LEU A 840 -6.69 -41.57 12.95
C LEU A 840 -7.46 -40.26 12.72
N PHE A 841 -7.55 -39.80 11.47
CA PHE A 841 -8.31 -38.60 11.12
C PHE A 841 -9.78 -38.69 11.54
N LYS A 842 -10.40 -39.86 11.33
CA LYS A 842 -11.78 -40.13 11.71
C LYS A 842 -11.96 -40.14 13.23
N GLU A 843 -11.06 -40.77 13.97
CA GLU A 843 -11.12 -40.80 15.44
C GLU A 843 -10.87 -39.41 16.06
N GLU A 844 -9.86 -38.68 15.59
CA GLU A 844 -9.64 -37.28 15.99
C GLU A 844 -10.88 -36.43 15.73
N SER A 845 -11.49 -36.60 14.55
CA SER A 845 -12.69 -35.84 14.16
C SER A 845 -13.90 -36.16 15.04
N ARG A 846 -14.11 -37.46 15.32
CA ARG A 846 -15.19 -37.96 16.18
C ARG A 846 -15.04 -37.43 17.61
N VAL A 847 -13.85 -37.53 18.20
CA VAL A 847 -13.56 -37.06 19.56
C VAL A 847 -13.77 -35.55 19.71
N ILE A 848 -13.36 -34.76 18.70
CA ILE A 848 -13.56 -33.31 18.69
C ILE A 848 -15.07 -32.97 18.59
N HIS A 849 -15.81 -33.64 17.70
CA HIS A 849 -17.24 -33.41 17.50
C HIS A 849 -18.08 -33.82 18.71
N GLU A 850 -17.92 -35.04 19.20
CA GLU A 850 -18.60 -35.55 20.41
C GLU A 850 -18.28 -34.66 21.62
N GLY A 851 -17.02 -34.24 21.79
CA GLY A 851 -16.62 -33.33 22.85
C GLY A 851 -17.32 -31.97 22.79
N MET A 852 -17.59 -31.43 21.60
CA MET A 852 -18.38 -30.19 21.45
C MET A 852 -19.86 -30.41 21.77
N ARG A 853 -20.45 -31.52 21.30
CA ARG A 853 -21.84 -31.89 21.62
C ARG A 853 -22.03 -32.05 23.13
N ASP A 854 -21.21 -32.88 23.76
CA ASP A 854 -21.41 -33.28 25.16
C ASP A 854 -21.23 -32.07 26.10
N ARG A 855 -20.27 -31.18 25.80
CA ARG A 855 -20.13 -29.88 26.49
C ARG A 855 -21.35 -28.97 26.26
N SER A 856 -21.87 -28.89 25.03
CA SER A 856 -23.08 -28.12 24.70
C SER A 856 -24.30 -28.60 25.49
N THR A 857 -24.57 -29.90 25.47
CA THR A 857 -25.68 -30.53 26.20
C THR A 857 -25.54 -30.35 27.72
N PHE A 858 -24.32 -30.51 28.26
CA PHE A 858 -24.05 -30.26 29.68
C PHE A 858 -24.33 -28.80 30.06
N MET A 859 -23.75 -27.84 29.34
CA MET A 859 -23.91 -26.41 29.64
C MET A 859 -25.37 -25.96 29.51
N CYS A 860 -26.08 -26.38 28.46
CA CYS A 860 -27.50 -26.08 28.29
C CYS A 860 -28.34 -26.60 29.48
N LYS A 861 -28.05 -27.81 29.96
CA LYS A 861 -28.70 -28.35 31.17
C LYS A 861 -28.36 -27.56 32.44
N GLN A 862 -27.12 -27.07 32.58
CA GLN A 862 -26.74 -26.23 33.73
C GLN A 862 -27.41 -24.85 33.67
N PHE A 863 -27.45 -24.19 32.51
CA PHE A 863 -28.15 -22.91 32.36
C PHE A 863 -29.64 -23.01 32.70
N ASN A 864 -30.34 -24.03 32.19
CA ASN A 864 -31.76 -24.27 32.52
C ASN A 864 -32.03 -24.70 33.99
N ALA A 865 -30.98 -24.89 34.81
CA ALA A 865 -31.12 -25.15 36.24
C ALA A 865 -30.97 -23.87 37.10
N LEU A 866 -30.57 -22.74 36.51
CA LEU A 866 -30.45 -21.46 37.19
C LEU A 866 -31.80 -20.73 37.26
N GLU A 867 -32.07 -20.05 38.37
CA GLU A 867 -33.28 -19.24 38.53
C GLU A 867 -33.33 -18.12 37.48
N GLY A 868 -34.45 -17.98 36.77
CA GLY A 868 -34.61 -16.92 35.77
C GLY A 868 -33.76 -17.08 34.50
N VAL A 869 -33.11 -18.22 34.27
CA VAL A 869 -32.37 -18.50 33.03
C VAL A 869 -33.09 -19.57 32.21
N SER A 870 -33.21 -19.32 30.90
CA SER A 870 -33.73 -20.27 29.92
C SER A 870 -32.68 -20.45 28.82
N CYS A 871 -32.46 -21.68 28.34
CA CYS A 871 -31.50 -21.95 27.27
C CYS A 871 -32.05 -22.98 26.30
N GLN A 872 -32.19 -22.59 25.02
CA GLN A 872 -32.47 -23.57 23.97
C GLN A 872 -31.26 -24.50 23.76
N PRO A 873 -31.47 -25.79 23.42
CA PRO A 873 -30.39 -26.67 23.02
C PRO A 873 -29.85 -26.25 21.64
N ALA A 874 -28.54 -26.14 21.52
CA ALA A 874 -27.91 -26.00 20.20
C ALA A 874 -27.99 -27.34 19.45
N GLU A 875 -28.47 -27.31 18.21
CA GLU A 875 -28.45 -28.43 17.27
C GLU A 875 -27.11 -28.54 16.52
N GLY A 876 -26.32 -27.45 16.53
CA GLY A 876 -25.04 -27.37 15.87
C GLY A 876 -24.16 -26.18 16.30
N ALA A 877 -23.29 -25.76 15.40
CA ALA A 877 -22.30 -24.69 15.60
C ALA A 877 -21.38 -24.92 16.82
N MET A 878 -21.17 -23.89 17.67
CA MET A 878 -20.20 -23.88 18.79
C MET A 878 -20.68 -23.03 19.99
N TYR A 879 -21.97 -22.67 20.05
CA TYR A 879 -22.49 -21.64 20.95
C TYR A 879 -23.79 -22.06 21.60
N LEU A 880 -24.03 -21.50 22.79
CA LEU A 880 -25.34 -21.38 23.40
C LEU A 880 -25.70 -19.91 23.54
N PHE A 881 -27.00 -19.62 23.56
CA PHE A 881 -27.54 -18.26 23.71
C PHE A 881 -28.64 -18.22 24.79
N PRO A 882 -28.31 -18.51 26.07
CA PRO A 882 -29.25 -18.40 27.18
C PRO A 882 -29.86 -17.01 27.32
N GLN A 883 -31.16 -16.98 27.60
CA GLN A 883 -31.96 -15.83 28.00
C GLN A 883 -31.91 -15.62 29.51
N LEU A 884 -31.86 -14.36 29.93
CA LEU A 884 -31.74 -13.91 31.31
C LEU A 884 -32.97 -13.08 31.73
N THR A 885 -33.70 -13.55 32.74
CA THR A 885 -34.79 -12.82 33.39
C THR A 885 -34.21 -12.00 34.56
N LEU A 886 -33.71 -10.80 34.25
CA LEU A 886 -33.02 -9.97 35.24
C LEU A 886 -34.01 -9.23 36.17
N PRO A 887 -33.75 -9.13 37.49
CA PRO A 887 -34.60 -8.37 38.41
C PRO A 887 -34.75 -6.89 38.02
N PRO A 888 -35.90 -6.24 38.29
CA PRO A 888 -36.10 -4.82 37.96
C PRO A 888 -35.03 -3.88 38.50
N ARG A 889 -34.49 -4.16 39.70
CA ARG A 889 -33.41 -3.37 40.31
C ARG A 889 -32.06 -3.55 39.61
N ALA A 890 -31.81 -4.70 38.98
CA ALA A 890 -30.62 -4.92 38.14
C ALA A 890 -30.73 -4.12 36.84
N ILE A 891 -31.92 -4.08 36.22
CA ILE A 891 -32.20 -3.28 35.02
C ILE A 891 -32.08 -1.78 35.34
N GLU A 892 -32.59 -1.32 36.48
CA GLU A 892 -32.42 0.06 36.95
C GLU A 892 -30.94 0.40 37.22
N ALA A 893 -30.19 -0.52 37.84
CA ALA A 893 -28.76 -0.35 38.09
C ALA A 893 -27.95 -0.26 36.78
N ALA A 894 -28.24 -1.12 35.80
CA ALA A 894 -27.64 -1.08 34.47
C ALA A 894 -27.90 0.26 33.76
N LYS A 895 -29.17 0.70 33.76
CA LYS A 895 -29.58 1.99 33.20
C LYS A 895 -28.88 3.17 33.90
N LYS A 896 -28.71 3.11 35.23
CA LYS A 896 -27.96 4.10 36.00
C LYS A 896 -26.45 4.09 35.70
N ALA A 897 -25.90 2.95 35.30
CA ALA A 897 -24.54 2.79 34.82
C ALA A 897 -24.36 3.12 33.31
N GLY A 898 -25.44 3.49 32.61
CA GLY A 898 -25.41 3.82 31.17
C GLY A 898 -25.14 2.61 30.26
N LYS A 899 -25.44 1.38 30.72
CA LYS A 899 -25.24 0.13 29.98
C LYS A 899 -26.57 -0.62 29.84
N GLU A 900 -26.71 -1.40 28.77
CA GLU A 900 -27.80 -2.39 28.62
C GLU A 900 -27.71 -3.45 29.73
N ALA A 901 -28.84 -4.05 30.10
CA ALA A 901 -28.89 -4.93 31.29
C ALA A 901 -28.08 -6.23 31.11
N ASP A 902 -27.98 -6.76 29.89
CA ASP A 902 -27.11 -7.90 29.57
C ASP A 902 -25.63 -7.52 29.51
N VAL A 903 -25.28 -6.33 29.02
CA VAL A 903 -23.90 -5.79 29.07
C VAL A 903 -23.47 -5.62 30.52
N PHE A 904 -24.34 -5.06 31.36
CA PHE A 904 -24.09 -4.92 32.80
C PHE A 904 -23.88 -6.28 33.48
N TYR A 905 -24.73 -7.27 33.18
CA TYR A 905 -24.59 -8.64 33.68
C TYR A 905 -23.29 -9.31 33.20
N ALA A 906 -22.97 -9.21 31.90
CA ALA A 906 -21.79 -9.83 31.29
C ALA A 906 -20.47 -9.28 31.85
N LEU A 907 -20.42 -7.98 32.15
CA LEU A 907 -19.25 -7.34 32.77
C LEU A 907 -19.14 -7.70 34.25
N ALA A 908 -20.25 -7.71 34.99
CA ALA A 908 -20.24 -8.19 36.37
C ALA A 908 -19.80 -9.66 36.48
N LEU A 909 -20.19 -10.51 35.51
CA LEU A 909 -19.72 -11.89 35.41
C LEU A 909 -18.20 -11.94 35.17
N LEU A 910 -17.69 -11.14 34.23
CA LEU A 910 -16.26 -11.06 33.90
C LEU A 910 -15.43 -10.59 35.12
N ASP A 911 -15.86 -9.51 35.78
CA ASP A 911 -15.20 -8.94 36.96
C ASP A 911 -15.20 -9.89 38.17
N ALA A 912 -16.23 -10.73 38.32
CA ALA A 912 -16.33 -11.70 39.41
C ALA A 912 -15.58 -13.02 39.15
N THR A 913 -15.58 -13.51 37.90
CA THR A 913 -15.23 -14.92 37.58
C THR A 913 -14.09 -15.10 36.58
N GLY A 914 -13.71 -14.03 35.87
CA GLY A 914 -12.77 -14.07 34.75
C GLY A 914 -13.36 -14.66 33.47
N ILE A 915 -14.66 -14.96 33.43
CA ILE A 915 -15.31 -15.60 32.27
C ILE A 915 -15.79 -14.52 31.30
N CYS A 916 -15.08 -14.37 30.18
CA CYS A 916 -15.44 -13.42 29.14
C CYS A 916 -16.52 -14.03 28.24
N THR A 917 -17.66 -13.36 28.13
CA THR A 917 -18.83 -13.73 27.32
C THR A 917 -19.24 -12.54 26.45
N VAL A 918 -20.28 -12.67 25.60
CA VAL A 918 -20.79 -11.54 24.81
C VAL A 918 -22.27 -11.34 25.07
N ALA A 919 -22.66 -10.12 25.47
CA ALA A 919 -24.05 -9.75 25.74
C ALA A 919 -24.94 -9.87 24.47
N GLY A 920 -26.20 -10.25 24.67
CA GLY A 920 -27.19 -10.48 23.62
C GLY A 920 -27.48 -9.27 22.75
N SER A 921 -27.50 -8.08 23.35
CA SER A 921 -27.61 -6.77 22.70
C SER A 921 -26.59 -6.57 21.57
N GLY A 922 -25.39 -7.15 21.67
CA GLY A 922 -24.38 -7.12 20.61
C GLY A 922 -24.74 -7.92 19.34
N PHE A 923 -25.66 -8.86 19.43
CA PHE A 923 -26.20 -9.66 18.31
C PHE A 923 -27.55 -9.13 17.81
N GLY A 924 -28.17 -8.21 18.55
CA GLY A 924 -29.58 -7.87 18.45
C GLY A 924 -30.47 -8.94 19.10
N GLN A 925 -31.54 -8.53 19.77
CA GLN A 925 -32.52 -9.42 20.43
C GLN A 925 -33.90 -8.77 20.43
N GLU A 926 -34.94 -9.48 20.88
CA GLU A 926 -36.28 -8.90 21.01
C GLU A 926 -36.32 -7.87 22.15
N ASP A 927 -37.07 -6.79 21.97
CA ASP A 927 -37.06 -5.66 22.90
C ASP A 927 -37.60 -6.09 24.27
N GLY A 928 -36.83 -5.86 25.34
CA GLY A 928 -37.14 -6.30 26.70
C GLY A 928 -36.67 -7.73 27.05
N THR A 929 -36.07 -8.45 26.10
CA THR A 929 -35.32 -9.69 26.37
C THR A 929 -33.83 -9.40 26.53
N TYR A 930 -33.12 -10.26 27.27
CA TYR A 930 -31.69 -10.14 27.55
C TYR A 930 -31.03 -11.50 27.40
N HIS A 931 -29.88 -11.58 26.75
CA HIS A 931 -29.20 -12.86 26.49
C HIS A 931 -27.69 -12.79 26.73
N LEU A 932 -27.05 -13.95 26.69
CA LEU A 932 -25.61 -14.09 26.74
C LEU A 932 -25.15 -15.14 25.74
N ARG A 933 -24.21 -14.81 24.82
CA ARG A 933 -23.53 -15.84 24.01
C ARG A 933 -22.35 -16.40 24.80
N VAL A 934 -22.34 -17.73 24.91
CA VAL A 934 -21.25 -18.50 25.54
C VAL A 934 -20.79 -19.61 24.59
N THR A 935 -19.49 -19.78 24.41
CA THR A 935 -18.92 -20.88 23.60
C THR A 935 -18.97 -22.22 24.34
N THR A 936 -19.20 -23.31 23.61
CA THR A 936 -19.13 -24.70 24.14
C THR A 936 -17.71 -25.32 23.98
N LEU A 937 -16.70 -24.48 23.79
CA LEU A 937 -15.33 -24.88 23.42
C LEU A 937 -14.38 -25.04 24.62
N ALA A 938 -14.68 -24.41 25.77
CA ALA A 938 -13.77 -24.39 26.90
C ALA A 938 -13.55 -25.79 27.51
N PRO A 939 -12.31 -26.20 27.83
CA PRO A 939 -12.06 -27.38 28.64
C PRO A 939 -12.42 -27.07 30.10
N GLY A 940 -13.04 -28.02 30.80
CA GLY A 940 -13.51 -27.78 32.18
C GLY A 940 -14.78 -26.93 32.24
N VAL A 941 -15.76 -27.18 31.37
CA VAL A 941 -17.07 -26.50 31.40
C VAL A 941 -17.78 -26.67 32.73
N GLU A 942 -17.48 -27.72 33.48
CA GLU A 942 -17.99 -28.02 34.81
C GLU A 942 -17.58 -26.93 35.82
N ASP A 943 -16.31 -26.52 35.82
CA ASP A 943 -15.78 -25.46 36.67
C ASP A 943 -16.25 -24.07 36.19
N MET A 944 -16.26 -23.85 34.87
CA MET A 944 -16.81 -22.62 34.29
C MET A 944 -18.29 -22.43 34.66
N MET A 945 -19.11 -23.48 34.56
CA MET A 945 -20.51 -23.43 34.98
C MET A 945 -20.66 -23.28 36.50
N ALA A 946 -19.84 -23.94 37.31
CA ALA A 946 -19.88 -23.75 38.77
C ALA A 946 -19.61 -22.28 39.18
N ARG A 947 -18.63 -21.63 38.53
CA ARG A 947 -18.34 -20.20 38.72
C ARG A 947 -19.49 -19.31 38.23
N ILE A 948 -20.11 -19.62 37.09
CA ILE A 948 -21.29 -18.90 36.58
C ILE A 948 -22.47 -19.04 37.55
N THR A 949 -22.76 -20.25 38.06
CA THR A 949 -23.83 -20.51 39.04
C THR A 949 -23.63 -19.67 40.30
N GLN A 950 -22.44 -19.74 40.91
CA GLN A 950 -22.13 -18.99 42.13
C GLN A 950 -22.26 -17.47 41.93
N PHE A 951 -21.78 -16.95 40.80
CA PHE A 951 -21.96 -15.54 40.45
C PHE A 951 -23.43 -15.19 40.25
N HIS A 952 -24.18 -16.01 39.53
CA HIS A 952 -25.58 -15.74 39.20
C HIS A 952 -26.47 -15.68 40.45
N GLU A 953 -26.32 -16.63 41.37
CA GLU A 953 -27.01 -16.64 42.67
C GLU A 953 -26.71 -15.38 43.49
N GLN A 954 -25.43 -14.96 43.54
CA GLN A 954 -25.01 -13.74 44.24
C GLN A 954 -25.57 -12.48 43.58
N PHE A 955 -25.55 -12.43 42.25
CA PHE A 955 -26.09 -11.31 41.47
C PHE A 955 -27.61 -11.17 41.70
N LEU A 956 -28.37 -12.27 41.62
CA LEU A 956 -29.80 -12.24 41.95
C LEU A 956 -30.02 -11.80 43.39
N SER A 957 -29.30 -12.35 44.37
CA SER A 957 -29.45 -11.94 45.78
C SER A 957 -29.10 -10.47 46.04
N GLN A 958 -28.20 -9.87 45.24
CA GLN A 958 -27.84 -8.46 45.34
C GLN A 958 -28.93 -7.51 44.78
N TYR A 959 -29.68 -7.97 43.78
CA TYR A 959 -30.64 -7.17 43.02
C TYR A 959 -32.11 -7.62 43.15
N ALA A 960 -32.42 -8.58 44.02
CA ALA A 960 -33.77 -9.03 44.36
C ALA A 960 -34.69 -7.92 44.90
#